data_AF-A0A091RRV1-F1
#
_entry.id   AF-A0A091RRV1-F1
#
_cell.length_a   1.000
_cell.length_b   1.000
_cell.length_c   1.000
_cell.angle_alpha   90.00
_cell.angle_beta   90.00
_cell.angle_gamma   90.00
#
_symmetry.space_group_name_H-M   'P 1'
#
loop_
_entity.id
_entity.type
_entity.pdbx_description
1 polymer ?
#
loop_
_entity_poly.entity_id
_entity_poly.type
_entity_poly.pdbx_seq_one_letter_code
_entity_poly.pdbx_strand_id
1 'polypeptide(L)'
;KLSRLERECISTNKHMNEKIEEKKKIIKDLSEKLGSNEKTHRELQEELAMAKKHQVFLTETYESNMRELELLLDSFAMSGQRTAGTCKDKDKPSSLAVLETLRCTLTAYQNKLEDTSNELGKLEALCEKMTKELEISKDKMCALSEDLKEAQDNLTDANKELNHLHTKCADRETLIGTLKIELLNVRQCWEKEKVRVTESENEIQKLTRAYQKDMEEKLTFLHSLYQRLVAGCVLIKQPEGILDRFSWSELCAVLQENVDALILDLNGANEKISHLECICKSKSDTVKELQQSQEDAFSEMAEQMKAQESCWQKQKTYLEQQYSGLLGEVHARAQEYQRIAEKNKEKIYVLERRRDKLALENVSVKNMLTQVQKEHSSLLAACALLAGALYPLYGRSCAMSSQRDLLQDQVNIYELVNQEIRNLVHALSDVEEDSEDDAKLKKRKLKGLIHVFRRGVIAVLAANRFKVLAQSSSSLFSWIDGFKEGIGILVCIGESKGKHNASSREEEQIHCVEAFSWFTSSNLLAAIISSVTELQDVVNTTDPKPWLSEHLLVNAARNSFSKLMDKLNVIMETVPLDSRRSITYLEKNSLVQRLAHGLHKINTQALEAGLCDRLPIMKSIASLQKQIFEFTQRLHTAEVERRSLRLKLAEFKWNFSEMKKEAEKVQSLQKQLNMFKQSKLITHEKFESACEELNNALHREHQAQVLLNEQAQQLQELNNKLELHSSEEADKNQVLSETVKRLSEAKMELRRKDQSLRQLNRLLTQLEQDKRRLKESIHDAESALCMAAK
;
A
#
# COMPACT_ATOMS: atom_id res chain seq x y z
N LYS A 1 6.79 -65.33 -14.82
CA LYS A 1 7.22 -64.02 -14.25
C LYS A 1 7.02 -62.88 -15.24
N LEU A 2 7.59 -62.94 -16.46
CA LEU A 2 7.48 -61.87 -17.47
C LEU A 2 6.02 -61.45 -17.76
N SER A 3 5.13 -62.41 -18.05
CA SER A 3 3.69 -62.17 -18.30
C SER A 3 2.86 -61.69 -17.08
N ARG A 4 3.48 -61.55 -15.91
CA ARG A 4 2.88 -60.86 -14.74
C ARG A 4 3.33 -59.41 -14.69
N LEU A 5 4.62 -59.16 -14.92
CA LEU A 5 5.20 -57.82 -15.05
C LEU A 5 4.62 -57.05 -16.24
N GLU A 6 4.36 -57.71 -17.38
CA GLU A 6 3.66 -57.06 -18.51
C GLU A 6 2.24 -56.63 -18.14
N ARG A 7 1.49 -57.46 -17.40
CA ARG A 7 0.13 -57.09 -16.93
C ARG A 7 0.18 -55.97 -15.88
N GLU A 8 1.12 -56.01 -14.95
CA GLU A 8 1.35 -54.93 -13.98
C GLU A 8 1.76 -53.62 -14.70
N CYS A 9 2.59 -53.70 -15.76
CA CYS A 9 2.98 -52.55 -16.59
C CYS A 9 1.82 -51.99 -17.41
N ILE A 10 0.99 -52.83 -18.03
CA ILE A 10 -0.20 -52.40 -18.80
C ILE A 10 -1.24 -51.79 -17.86
N SER A 11 -1.45 -52.38 -16.68
CA SER A 11 -2.35 -51.86 -15.64
C SER A 11 -1.90 -50.48 -15.13
N THR A 12 -0.61 -50.32 -14.81
CA THR A 12 -0.08 -49.03 -14.34
C THR A 12 -0.08 -47.97 -15.44
N ASN A 13 0.22 -48.32 -16.70
CA ASN A 13 0.07 -47.38 -17.83
C ASN A 13 -1.38 -46.95 -18.02
N LYS A 14 -2.35 -47.87 -17.91
CA LYS A 14 -3.77 -47.53 -18.02
C LYS A 14 -4.21 -46.55 -16.92
N HIS A 15 -3.86 -46.82 -15.67
CA HIS A 15 -4.13 -45.94 -14.53
C HIS A 15 -3.46 -44.57 -14.66
N MET A 16 -2.23 -44.51 -15.17
CA MET A 16 -1.57 -43.23 -15.46
C MET A 16 -2.27 -42.46 -16.59
N ASN A 17 -2.75 -43.14 -17.64
CA ASN A 17 -3.50 -42.50 -18.72
C ASN A 17 -4.85 -41.94 -18.20
N GLU A 18 -5.56 -42.69 -17.36
CA GLU A 18 -6.79 -42.24 -16.71
C GLU A 18 -6.55 -40.97 -15.86
N LYS A 19 -5.48 -40.95 -15.05
CA LYS A 19 -5.06 -39.75 -14.30
C LYS A 19 -4.63 -38.58 -15.21
N ILE A 20 -4.03 -38.84 -16.36
CA ILE A 20 -3.65 -37.79 -17.33
C ILE A 20 -4.91 -37.16 -17.94
N GLU A 21 -5.92 -37.94 -18.32
CA GLU A 21 -7.18 -37.40 -18.85
C GLU A 21 -7.98 -36.65 -17.76
N GLU A 22 -7.98 -37.13 -16.52
CA GLU A 22 -8.56 -36.41 -15.38
C GLU A 22 -7.86 -35.05 -15.16
N LYS A 23 -6.51 -35.02 -15.12
CA LYS A 23 -5.73 -33.78 -15.02
C LYS A 23 -6.00 -32.84 -16.21
N LYS A 24 -6.11 -33.34 -17.44
CA LYS A 24 -6.50 -32.53 -18.62
C LYS A 24 -7.89 -31.91 -18.46
N LYS A 25 -8.86 -32.67 -17.94
CA LYS A 25 -10.22 -32.17 -17.68
C LYS A 25 -10.20 -31.03 -16.66
N ILE A 26 -9.45 -31.20 -15.56
CA ILE A 26 -9.27 -30.15 -14.54
C ILE A 26 -8.60 -28.89 -15.14
N ILE A 27 -7.57 -29.07 -15.98
CA ILE A 27 -6.91 -27.95 -16.67
C ILE A 27 -7.89 -27.22 -17.61
N LYS A 28 -8.78 -27.94 -18.30
CA LYS A 28 -9.83 -27.34 -19.14
C LYS A 28 -10.82 -26.51 -18.32
N ASP A 29 -11.35 -27.07 -17.23
CA ASP A 29 -12.28 -26.37 -16.31
C ASP A 29 -11.63 -25.12 -15.69
N LEU A 30 -10.35 -25.20 -15.30
CA LEU A 30 -9.58 -24.06 -14.80
C LEU A 30 -9.34 -23.00 -15.88
N SER A 31 -9.13 -23.40 -17.14
CA SER A 31 -8.97 -22.48 -18.28
C SER A 31 -10.28 -21.76 -18.61
N GLU A 32 -11.42 -22.45 -18.56
CA GLU A 32 -12.75 -21.84 -18.74
C GLU A 32 -13.09 -20.88 -17.59
N LYS A 33 -12.75 -21.24 -16.33
CA LYS A 33 -12.87 -20.33 -15.17
C LYS A 33 -11.94 -19.12 -15.25
N LEU A 34 -10.72 -19.28 -15.78
CA LEU A 34 -9.81 -18.14 -15.98
C LEU A 34 -10.39 -17.18 -17.03
N GLY A 35 -10.86 -17.70 -18.17
CA GLY A 35 -11.46 -16.88 -19.23
C GLY A 35 -12.73 -16.14 -18.81
N SER A 36 -13.56 -16.74 -17.94
CA SER A 36 -14.72 -16.02 -17.37
C SER A 36 -14.30 -14.93 -16.38
N ASN A 37 -13.26 -15.16 -15.58
CA ASN A 37 -12.72 -14.16 -14.65
C ASN A 37 -12.00 -12.99 -15.36
N GLU A 38 -11.34 -13.25 -16.50
CA GLU A 38 -10.81 -12.20 -17.39
C GLU A 38 -11.92 -11.39 -18.09
N LYS A 39 -13.12 -11.97 -18.23
CA LYS A 39 -14.30 -11.25 -18.77
C LYS A 39 -14.90 -10.35 -17.70
N THR A 40 -15.16 -10.85 -16.50
CA THR A 40 -15.67 -10.04 -15.38
C THR A 40 -14.69 -8.93 -14.96
N HIS A 41 -13.37 -9.16 -15.05
CA HIS A 41 -12.38 -8.11 -14.80
C HIS A 41 -12.46 -6.97 -15.83
N ARG A 42 -12.70 -7.27 -17.11
CA ARG A 42 -12.93 -6.24 -18.14
C ARG A 42 -14.23 -5.48 -17.92
N GLU A 43 -15.31 -6.18 -17.58
CA GLU A 43 -16.60 -5.57 -17.26
C GLU A 43 -16.47 -4.58 -16.07
N LEU A 44 -15.80 -4.99 -14.99
CA LEU A 44 -15.48 -4.10 -13.86
C LEU A 44 -14.57 -2.93 -14.23
N GLN A 45 -13.63 -3.12 -15.16
CA GLN A 45 -12.75 -2.06 -15.64
C GLN A 45 -13.52 -1.01 -16.47
N GLU A 46 -14.50 -1.43 -17.27
CA GLU A 46 -15.43 -0.55 -18.00
C GLU A 46 -16.38 0.19 -17.06
N GLU A 47 -16.95 -0.49 -16.06
CA GLU A 47 -17.76 0.16 -15.01
C GLU A 47 -16.95 1.21 -14.22
N LEU A 48 -15.70 0.91 -13.86
CA LEU A 48 -14.82 1.85 -13.18
C LEU A 48 -14.44 3.06 -14.07
N ALA A 49 -14.32 2.86 -15.39
CA ALA A 49 -14.16 3.98 -16.33
C ALA A 49 -15.43 4.83 -16.46
N MET A 50 -16.61 4.21 -16.44
CA MET A 50 -17.91 4.90 -16.42
C MET A 50 -18.11 5.69 -15.11
N ALA A 51 -17.76 5.11 -13.96
CA ALA A 51 -17.83 5.78 -12.66
C ALA A 51 -16.89 6.99 -12.59
N LYS A 52 -15.66 6.89 -13.12
CA LYS A 52 -14.74 8.03 -13.23
C LYS A 52 -15.31 9.15 -14.11
N LYS A 53 -15.96 8.83 -15.23
CA LYS A 53 -16.66 9.85 -16.06
C LYS A 53 -17.81 10.53 -15.31
N HIS A 54 -18.59 9.78 -14.54
CA HIS A 54 -19.66 10.35 -13.70
C HIS A 54 -19.09 11.23 -12.59
N GLN A 55 -17.97 10.86 -11.99
CA GLN A 55 -17.27 11.68 -10.99
C GLN A 55 -16.81 13.01 -11.59
N VAL A 56 -16.16 12.98 -12.77
CA VAL A 56 -15.73 14.19 -13.49
C VAL A 56 -16.92 15.09 -13.81
N PHE A 57 -18.00 14.52 -14.36
CA PHE A 57 -19.24 15.26 -14.65
C PHE A 57 -19.86 15.89 -13.40
N LEU A 58 -19.90 15.17 -12.26
CA LEU A 58 -20.36 15.71 -10.98
C LEU A 58 -19.49 16.86 -10.47
N THR A 59 -18.16 16.77 -10.60
CA THR A 59 -17.26 17.88 -10.24
C THR A 59 -17.41 19.08 -11.16
N GLU A 60 -17.54 18.90 -12.48
CA GLU A 60 -17.80 19.98 -13.43
C GLU A 60 -19.16 20.66 -13.17
N THR A 61 -20.20 19.88 -12.86
CA THR A 61 -21.53 20.40 -12.51
C THR A 61 -21.48 21.16 -11.19
N TYR A 62 -20.75 20.66 -10.19
CA TYR A 62 -20.56 21.34 -8.91
C TYR A 62 -19.79 22.66 -9.07
N GLU A 63 -18.70 22.67 -9.85
CA GLU A 63 -17.97 23.91 -10.18
C GLU A 63 -18.85 24.92 -10.95
N SER A 64 -19.65 24.46 -11.92
CA SER A 64 -20.57 25.34 -12.65
C SER A 64 -21.59 25.98 -11.70
N ASN A 65 -22.20 25.18 -10.82
CA ASN A 65 -23.15 25.67 -9.81
C ASN A 65 -22.49 26.64 -8.82
N MET A 66 -21.22 26.40 -8.42
CA MET A 66 -20.48 27.32 -7.54
C MET A 66 -20.17 28.65 -8.24
N ARG A 67 -19.79 28.64 -9.53
CA ARG A 67 -19.58 29.86 -10.33
C ARG A 67 -20.89 30.65 -10.52
N GLU A 68 -22.02 29.99 -10.71
CA GLU A 68 -23.34 30.65 -10.72
C GLU A 68 -23.69 31.28 -9.36
N LEU A 69 -23.29 30.64 -8.26
CA LEU A 69 -23.48 31.15 -6.91
C LEU A 69 -22.56 32.34 -6.60
N GLU A 70 -21.32 32.33 -7.11
CA GLU A 70 -20.39 33.46 -7.09
C GLU A 70 -20.91 34.64 -7.91
N LEU A 71 -21.42 34.40 -9.13
CA LEU A 71 -22.05 35.43 -9.96
C LEU A 71 -23.31 36.04 -9.29
N LEU A 72 -24.10 35.22 -8.60
CA LEU A 72 -25.21 35.69 -7.77
C LEU A 72 -24.71 36.56 -6.61
N LEU A 73 -23.67 36.14 -5.89
CA LEU A 73 -23.08 36.90 -4.78
C LEU A 73 -22.49 38.26 -5.25
N ASP A 74 -21.80 38.29 -6.39
CA ASP A 74 -21.30 39.54 -7.00
C ASP A 74 -22.46 40.47 -7.42
N SER A 75 -23.58 39.91 -7.91
CA SER A 75 -24.76 40.70 -8.23
C SER A 75 -25.40 41.37 -7.00
N PHE A 76 -25.28 40.74 -5.81
CA PHE A 76 -25.70 41.34 -4.55
C PHE A 76 -24.68 42.35 -4.00
N ALA A 77 -23.37 42.08 -4.15
CA ALA A 77 -22.28 42.94 -3.69
C ALA A 77 -22.31 44.34 -4.35
N MET A 78 -22.77 44.44 -5.60
CA MET A 78 -22.87 45.69 -6.35
C MET A 78 -24.06 46.60 -5.98
N SER A 79 -24.95 46.20 -5.05
CA SER A 79 -26.09 47.03 -4.61
C SER A 79 -25.79 47.97 -3.43
N GLY A 80 -24.56 47.95 -2.91
CA GLY A 80 -24.17 48.54 -1.62
C GLY A 80 -23.80 50.03 -1.60
N GLN A 81 -24.25 50.88 -2.53
CA GLN A 81 -23.85 52.29 -2.52
C GLN A 81 -24.99 53.28 -2.85
N ARG A 82 -25.30 54.16 -1.87
CA ARG A 82 -26.32 55.21 -2.01
C ARG A 82 -25.80 56.40 -2.82
N THR A 83 -26.49 56.73 -3.91
CA THR A 83 -26.60 58.11 -4.42
C THR A 83 -28.06 58.49 -4.55
N ALA A 84 -28.43 59.68 -4.08
CA ALA A 84 -29.81 60.14 -4.11
C ALA A 84 -30.26 60.46 -5.55
N GLY A 85 -31.44 59.98 -5.95
CA GLY A 85 -32.00 60.23 -7.27
C GLY A 85 -33.42 59.68 -7.39
N THR A 86 -34.39 60.58 -7.48
CA THR A 86 -35.82 60.32 -7.65
C THR A 86 -36.17 59.26 -8.69
N CYS A 87 -36.89 58.21 -8.29
CA CYS A 87 -38.01 57.69 -9.08
C CYS A 87 -39.09 57.14 -8.16
N LYS A 88 -40.35 57.20 -8.59
CA LYS A 88 -41.44 56.47 -7.92
C LYS A 88 -41.37 55.02 -8.39
N ASP A 89 -41.34 54.07 -7.46
CA ASP A 89 -41.86 52.75 -7.79
C ASP A 89 -42.64 52.13 -6.64
N LYS A 90 -43.66 51.37 -7.01
CA LYS A 90 -44.39 50.49 -6.11
C LYS A 90 -43.81 49.11 -6.32
N ASP A 91 -43.06 48.59 -5.35
CA ASP A 91 -43.24 47.21 -4.91
C ASP A 91 -42.45 46.94 -3.63
N LYS A 92 -43.20 46.70 -2.56
CA LYS A 92 -42.67 46.20 -1.29
C LYS A 92 -43.12 44.74 -1.24
N PRO A 93 -42.22 43.75 -1.33
CA PRO A 93 -42.64 42.35 -1.38
C PRO A 93 -43.42 42.01 -0.11
N SER A 94 -44.63 41.48 -0.30
CA SER A 94 -45.51 41.04 0.79
C SER A 94 -44.79 39.99 1.64
N SER A 95 -45.05 39.98 2.95
CA SER A 95 -44.53 38.99 3.89
C SER A 95 -44.83 37.54 3.48
N LEU A 96 -45.87 37.34 2.67
CA LEU A 96 -46.24 36.06 2.08
C LEU A 96 -45.20 35.53 1.08
N ALA A 97 -44.55 36.40 0.29
CA ALA A 97 -43.52 36.00 -0.68
C ALA A 97 -42.22 35.55 0.02
N VAL A 98 -41.87 36.20 1.13
CA VAL A 98 -40.72 35.80 1.96
C VAL A 98 -40.96 34.44 2.63
N LEU A 99 -42.20 34.19 3.10
CA LEU A 99 -42.60 32.89 3.64
C LEU A 99 -42.59 31.77 2.60
N GLU A 100 -43.09 32.01 1.38
CA GLU A 100 -43.05 30.99 0.32
C GLU A 100 -41.59 30.73 -0.14
N THR A 101 -40.74 31.76 -0.20
CA THR A 101 -39.30 31.59 -0.48
C THR A 101 -38.63 30.74 0.60
N LEU A 102 -38.90 31.02 1.89
CA LEU A 102 -38.41 30.20 2.99
C LEU A 102 -38.92 28.75 2.89
N ARG A 103 -40.21 28.55 2.58
CA ARG A 103 -40.83 27.23 2.40
C ARG A 103 -40.14 26.43 1.30
N CYS A 104 -39.86 27.06 0.15
CA CYS A 104 -39.12 26.47 -0.96
C CYS A 104 -37.66 26.14 -0.60
N THR A 105 -36.97 27.00 0.16
CA THR A 105 -35.61 26.64 0.64
C THR A 105 -35.65 25.49 1.65
N LEU A 106 -36.68 25.41 2.50
CA LEU A 106 -36.80 24.37 3.52
C LEU A 106 -37.13 23.01 2.89
N THR A 107 -38.00 22.96 1.89
CA THR A 107 -38.20 21.74 1.09
C THR A 107 -36.98 21.38 0.25
N ALA A 108 -36.22 22.34 -0.28
CA ALA A 108 -34.96 22.05 -0.96
C ALA A 108 -33.89 21.45 -0.01
N TYR A 109 -33.80 21.93 1.23
CA TYR A 109 -32.94 21.32 2.25
C TYR A 109 -33.44 19.93 2.67
N GLN A 110 -34.75 19.74 2.78
CA GLN A 110 -35.35 18.45 3.13
C GLN A 110 -35.12 17.40 2.03
N ASN A 111 -35.28 17.78 0.75
CA ASN A 111 -34.96 16.92 -0.39
C ASN A 111 -33.46 16.58 -0.43
N LYS A 112 -32.57 17.57 -0.23
CA LYS A 112 -31.11 17.31 -0.13
C LYS A 112 -30.77 16.36 1.02
N LEU A 113 -31.47 16.44 2.15
CA LEU A 113 -31.28 15.52 3.27
C LEU A 113 -31.71 14.09 2.87
N GLU A 114 -32.88 13.96 2.24
CA GLU A 114 -33.39 12.70 1.69
C GLU A 114 -32.39 12.08 0.68
N ASP A 115 -31.89 12.88 -0.27
CA ASP A 115 -30.87 12.47 -1.25
C ASP A 115 -29.58 11.98 -0.57
N THR A 116 -29.05 12.75 0.39
CA THR A 116 -27.85 12.31 1.14
C THR A 116 -28.10 11.06 1.98
N SER A 117 -29.31 10.86 2.49
CA SER A 117 -29.70 9.64 3.22
C SER A 117 -29.80 8.43 2.28
N ASN A 118 -30.30 8.64 1.06
CA ASN A 118 -30.38 7.59 0.03
C ASN A 118 -28.98 7.20 -0.48
N GLU A 119 -28.08 8.17 -0.69
CA GLU A 119 -26.67 7.88 -1.02
C GLU A 119 -25.94 7.20 0.14
N LEU A 120 -26.20 7.59 1.40
CA LEU A 120 -25.65 6.89 2.57
C LEU A 120 -26.08 5.41 2.59
N GLY A 121 -27.37 5.13 2.35
CA GLY A 121 -27.89 3.75 2.29
C GLY A 121 -27.28 2.92 1.16
N LYS A 122 -27.02 3.51 -0.01
CA LYS A 122 -26.26 2.85 -1.10
C LYS A 122 -24.82 2.54 -0.67
N LEU A 123 -24.18 3.46 0.04
CA LEU A 123 -22.80 3.32 0.48
C LEU A 123 -22.66 2.29 1.62
N GLU A 124 -23.62 2.21 2.53
CA GLU A 124 -23.74 1.11 3.49
C GLU A 124 -23.91 -0.24 2.80
N ALA A 125 -24.81 -0.35 1.81
CA ALA A 125 -25.01 -1.58 1.04
C ALA A 125 -23.76 -2.02 0.25
N LEU A 126 -23.00 -1.06 -0.30
CA LEU A 126 -21.70 -1.32 -0.94
C LEU A 126 -20.63 -1.78 0.08
N CYS A 127 -20.59 -1.18 1.28
CA CYS A 127 -19.71 -1.65 2.35
C CYS A 127 -20.07 -3.07 2.80
N GLU A 128 -21.36 -3.38 2.93
CA GLU A 128 -21.83 -4.72 3.33
C GLU A 128 -21.58 -5.78 2.23
N LYS A 129 -21.62 -5.39 0.96
CA LYS A 129 -21.18 -6.24 -0.16
C LYS A 129 -19.67 -6.49 -0.09
N MET A 130 -18.88 -5.44 0.12
CA MET A 130 -17.42 -5.52 0.21
C MET A 130 -16.95 -6.37 1.41
N THR A 131 -17.62 -6.31 2.57
CA THR A 131 -17.28 -7.18 3.71
C THR A 131 -17.60 -8.65 3.42
N LYS A 132 -18.72 -8.94 2.74
CA LYS A 132 -19.04 -10.31 2.29
C LYS A 132 -18.02 -10.84 1.28
N GLU A 133 -17.58 -10.01 0.33
CA GLU A 133 -16.51 -10.38 -0.61
C GLU A 133 -15.16 -10.60 0.09
N LEU A 134 -14.85 -9.81 1.14
CA LEU A 134 -13.64 -9.97 1.95
C LEU A 134 -13.66 -11.30 2.72
N GLU A 135 -14.78 -11.66 3.35
CA GLU A 135 -14.90 -12.93 4.08
C GLU A 135 -14.81 -14.13 3.11
N ILE A 136 -15.47 -14.07 1.94
CA ILE A 136 -15.32 -15.07 0.86
C ILE A 136 -13.86 -15.18 0.37
N SER A 137 -13.13 -14.06 0.32
CA SER A 137 -11.70 -14.05 -0.07
C SER A 137 -10.82 -14.69 1.01
N LYS A 138 -11.14 -14.46 2.29
CA LYS A 138 -10.47 -15.04 3.45
C LYS A 138 -10.71 -16.56 3.54
N ASP A 139 -11.93 -17.04 3.32
CA ASP A 139 -12.24 -18.47 3.26
C ASP A 139 -11.48 -19.16 2.11
N LYS A 140 -11.36 -18.51 0.95
CA LYS A 140 -10.51 -19.00 -0.16
C LYS A 140 -9.03 -19.03 0.20
N MET A 141 -8.51 -18.07 0.97
CA MET A 141 -7.14 -18.12 1.48
C MET A 141 -6.94 -19.28 2.46
N CYS A 142 -7.91 -19.54 3.35
CA CYS A 142 -7.87 -20.69 4.25
C CYS A 142 -7.78 -22.00 3.46
N ALA A 143 -8.70 -22.23 2.51
CA ALA A 143 -8.68 -23.41 1.64
C ALA A 143 -7.36 -23.55 0.85
N LEU A 144 -6.85 -22.46 0.25
CA LEU A 144 -5.56 -22.48 -0.44
C LEU A 144 -4.38 -22.78 0.50
N SER A 145 -4.47 -22.43 1.78
CA SER A 145 -3.44 -22.77 2.77
C SER A 145 -3.47 -24.25 3.18
N GLU A 146 -4.67 -24.85 3.20
CA GLU A 146 -4.87 -26.29 3.42
C GLU A 146 -4.39 -27.09 2.22
N ASP A 147 -4.79 -26.71 0.99
CA ASP A 147 -4.31 -27.29 -0.27
C ASP A 147 -2.78 -27.23 -0.39
N LEU A 148 -2.16 -26.10 -0.04
CA LEU A 148 -0.71 -25.94 -0.06
C LEU A 148 -0.02 -26.86 0.95
N LYS A 149 -0.60 -26.99 2.15
CA LYS A 149 -0.10 -27.89 3.18
C LYS A 149 -0.21 -29.35 2.76
N GLU A 150 -1.34 -29.78 2.20
CA GLU A 150 -1.52 -31.13 1.66
C GLU A 150 -0.55 -31.40 0.50
N ALA A 151 -0.36 -30.44 -0.41
CA ALA A 151 0.62 -30.55 -1.49
C ALA A 151 2.06 -30.65 -0.97
N GLN A 152 2.38 -29.96 0.13
CA GLN A 152 3.69 -30.03 0.77
C GLN A 152 3.90 -31.35 1.49
N ASP A 153 2.90 -31.87 2.22
CA ASP A 153 2.96 -33.18 2.87
C ASP A 153 3.13 -34.30 1.82
N ASN A 154 2.31 -34.29 0.75
CA ASN A 154 2.45 -35.16 -0.42
C ASN A 154 3.84 -35.10 -1.07
N LEU A 155 4.45 -33.91 -1.16
CA LEU A 155 5.81 -33.74 -1.66
C LEU A 155 6.85 -34.39 -0.72
N THR A 156 6.66 -34.31 0.61
CA THR A 156 7.56 -35.01 1.54
C THR A 156 7.46 -36.53 1.43
N ASP A 157 6.25 -37.07 1.20
CA ASP A 157 6.05 -38.51 1.02
C ASP A 157 6.60 -39.00 -0.32
N ALA A 158 6.37 -38.29 -1.42
CA ALA A 158 7.00 -38.57 -2.70
C ALA A 158 8.54 -38.52 -2.60
N ASN A 159 9.10 -37.62 -1.79
CA ASN A 159 10.54 -37.56 -1.53
C ASN A 159 11.04 -38.76 -0.68
N LYS A 160 10.25 -39.26 0.28
CA LYS A 160 10.56 -40.51 1.01
C LYS A 160 10.57 -41.71 0.06
N GLU A 161 9.59 -41.81 -0.84
CA GLU A 161 9.54 -42.85 -1.88
C GLU A 161 10.72 -42.76 -2.86
N LEU A 162 11.08 -41.55 -3.31
CA LEU A 162 12.22 -41.32 -4.19
C LEU A 162 13.53 -41.78 -3.54
N ASN A 163 13.74 -41.45 -2.26
CA ASN A 163 14.91 -41.90 -1.50
C ASN A 163 14.95 -43.43 -1.36
N HIS A 164 13.80 -44.09 -1.14
CA HIS A 164 13.69 -45.55 -1.12
C HIS A 164 13.95 -46.21 -2.48
N LEU A 165 13.55 -45.55 -3.58
CA LEU A 165 13.90 -46.01 -4.92
C LEU A 165 15.40 -45.82 -5.20
N HIS A 166 16.00 -44.72 -4.75
CA HIS A 166 17.45 -44.50 -4.84
C HIS A 166 18.26 -45.57 -4.09
N THR A 167 17.87 -45.94 -2.86
CA THR A 167 18.55 -47.04 -2.14
C THR A 167 18.40 -48.37 -2.87
N LYS A 168 17.20 -48.72 -3.35
CA LYS A 168 16.99 -49.92 -4.19
C LYS A 168 17.77 -49.92 -5.50
N CYS A 169 18.02 -48.74 -6.09
CA CYS A 169 18.88 -48.61 -7.27
C CYS A 169 20.34 -48.88 -6.90
N ALA A 170 20.85 -48.32 -5.80
CA ALA A 170 22.18 -48.62 -5.30
C ALA A 170 22.36 -50.12 -4.97
N ASP A 171 21.40 -50.74 -4.30
CA ASP A 171 21.41 -52.19 -4.01
C ASP A 171 21.52 -53.02 -5.31
N ARG A 172 20.73 -52.68 -6.34
CA ARG A 172 20.80 -53.34 -7.65
C ARG A 172 22.13 -53.10 -8.35
N GLU A 173 22.72 -51.92 -8.20
CA GLU A 173 24.01 -51.59 -8.79
C GLU A 173 25.15 -52.38 -8.13
N THR A 174 25.12 -52.58 -6.81
CA THR A 174 26.05 -53.50 -6.12
C THR A 174 25.87 -54.95 -6.59
N LEU A 175 24.62 -55.42 -6.76
CA LEU A 175 24.34 -56.76 -7.29
C LEU A 175 24.86 -56.94 -8.72
N ILE A 176 24.70 -55.92 -9.59
CA ILE A 176 25.28 -55.92 -10.95
C ILE A 176 26.81 -55.94 -10.89
N GLY A 177 27.43 -55.23 -9.93
CA GLY A 177 28.87 -55.31 -9.66
C GLY A 177 29.32 -56.73 -9.33
N THR A 178 28.62 -57.41 -8.42
CA THR A 178 28.89 -58.81 -8.05
C THR A 178 28.72 -59.75 -9.23
N LEU A 179 27.61 -59.67 -9.98
CA LEU A 179 27.35 -60.50 -11.15
C LEU A 179 28.39 -60.29 -12.27
N LYS A 180 28.93 -59.07 -12.45
CA LYS A 180 30.05 -58.82 -13.38
C LYS A 180 31.32 -59.56 -12.95
N ILE A 181 31.63 -59.60 -11.65
CA ILE A 181 32.79 -60.34 -11.12
C ILE A 181 32.59 -61.86 -11.32
N GLU A 182 31.40 -62.38 -11.03
CA GLU A 182 31.08 -63.80 -11.28
C GLU A 182 31.21 -64.17 -12.75
N LEU A 183 30.72 -63.32 -13.68
CA LEU A 183 30.81 -63.56 -15.11
C LEU A 183 32.27 -63.53 -15.60
N LEU A 184 33.12 -62.63 -15.07
CA LEU A 184 34.56 -62.63 -15.33
C LEU A 184 35.23 -63.92 -14.83
N ASN A 185 34.87 -64.40 -13.64
CA ASN A 185 35.37 -65.67 -13.09
C ASN A 185 34.97 -66.87 -13.95
N VAL A 186 33.69 -66.95 -14.37
CA VAL A 186 33.19 -67.99 -15.28
C VAL A 186 33.93 -67.95 -16.61
N ARG A 187 34.17 -66.76 -17.18
CA ARG A 187 34.95 -66.60 -18.41
C ARG A 187 36.39 -67.09 -18.25
N GLN A 188 37.02 -66.83 -17.11
CA GLN A 188 38.38 -67.33 -16.83
C GLN A 188 38.40 -68.86 -16.65
N CYS A 189 37.38 -69.44 -16.01
CA CYS A 189 37.24 -70.89 -15.89
C CYS A 189 37.02 -71.56 -17.25
N TRP A 190 36.21 -70.96 -18.13
CA TRP A 190 36.01 -71.41 -19.50
C TRP A 190 37.31 -71.42 -20.31
N GLU A 191 38.11 -70.35 -20.26
CA GLU A 191 39.36 -70.30 -21.01
C GLU A 191 40.38 -71.32 -20.48
N LYS A 192 40.39 -71.61 -19.16
CA LYS A 192 41.16 -72.71 -18.57
C LYS A 192 40.69 -74.09 -19.05
N GLU A 193 39.39 -74.30 -19.20
CA GLU A 193 38.84 -75.57 -19.73
C GLU A 193 39.20 -75.75 -21.21
N LYS A 194 39.11 -74.68 -22.00
CA LYS A 194 39.50 -74.68 -23.42
C LYS A 194 40.97 -75.09 -23.61
N VAL A 195 41.88 -74.63 -22.74
CA VAL A 195 43.28 -75.09 -22.73
C VAL A 195 43.35 -76.59 -22.44
N ARG A 196 42.68 -77.09 -21.39
CA ARG A 196 42.63 -78.54 -21.06
C ARG A 196 42.07 -79.38 -22.20
N VAL A 197 41.05 -78.90 -22.93
CA VAL A 197 40.52 -79.59 -24.11
C VAL A 197 41.61 -79.73 -25.17
N THR A 198 42.33 -78.65 -25.51
CA THR A 198 43.43 -78.74 -26.49
C THR A 198 44.60 -79.62 -26.02
N GLU A 199 44.89 -79.68 -24.71
CA GLU A 199 45.86 -80.62 -24.15
C GLU A 199 45.38 -82.08 -24.33
N SER A 200 44.10 -82.35 -24.03
CA SER A 200 43.50 -83.68 -24.21
C SER A 200 43.42 -84.13 -25.67
N GLU A 201 43.11 -83.22 -26.61
CA GLU A 201 43.13 -83.49 -28.05
C GLU A 201 44.54 -83.85 -28.53
N ASN A 202 45.57 -83.15 -28.02
CA ASN A 202 46.96 -83.47 -28.33
C ASN A 202 47.37 -84.86 -27.81
N GLU A 203 46.94 -85.26 -26.61
CA GLU A 203 47.18 -86.61 -26.08
C GLU A 203 46.40 -87.68 -26.87
N ILE A 204 45.14 -87.44 -27.23
CA ILE A 204 44.37 -88.32 -28.11
C ILE A 204 45.10 -88.52 -29.45
N GLN A 205 45.57 -87.44 -30.09
CA GLN A 205 46.33 -87.55 -31.34
C GLN A 205 47.64 -88.35 -31.19
N LYS A 206 48.38 -88.21 -30.07
CA LYS A 206 49.55 -89.04 -29.80
C LYS A 206 49.16 -90.52 -29.70
N LEU A 207 48.07 -90.82 -28.99
CA LEU A 207 47.55 -92.18 -28.81
C LEU A 207 47.10 -92.80 -30.15
N THR A 208 46.40 -92.04 -31.00
CA THR A 208 46.00 -92.47 -32.35
C THR A 208 47.21 -92.81 -33.22
N ARG A 209 48.26 -91.97 -33.22
CA ARG A 209 49.51 -92.25 -33.96
C ARG A 209 50.21 -93.51 -33.45
N ALA A 210 50.23 -93.73 -32.13
CA ALA A 210 50.80 -94.95 -31.55
C ALA A 210 50.02 -96.21 -31.96
N TYR A 211 48.68 -96.14 -31.96
CA TYR A 211 47.81 -97.23 -32.40
C TYR A 211 47.98 -97.55 -33.90
N GLN A 212 48.08 -96.53 -34.76
CA GLN A 212 48.34 -96.73 -36.19
C GLN A 212 49.69 -97.45 -36.43
N LYS A 213 50.74 -97.08 -35.68
CA LYS A 213 52.05 -97.74 -35.78
C LYS A 213 52.01 -99.22 -35.34
N ASP A 214 51.33 -99.54 -34.24
CA ASP A 214 51.14 -100.94 -33.80
C ASP A 214 50.34 -101.77 -34.83
N MET A 215 49.35 -101.16 -35.48
CA MET A 215 48.59 -101.79 -36.56
C MET A 215 49.45 -102.07 -37.80
N GLU A 216 50.34 -101.15 -38.19
CA GLU A 216 51.31 -101.37 -39.28
C GLU A 216 52.36 -102.45 -38.94
N GLU A 217 52.86 -102.48 -37.71
CA GLU A 217 53.77 -103.52 -37.21
C GLU A 217 53.11 -104.92 -37.22
N LYS A 218 51.83 -105.01 -36.87
CA LYS A 218 51.04 -106.26 -36.96
C LYS A 218 50.76 -106.67 -38.41
N LEU A 219 50.45 -105.72 -39.29
CA LEU A 219 50.19 -105.99 -40.70
C LEU A 219 51.44 -106.48 -41.43
N THR A 220 52.60 -105.87 -41.17
CA THR A 220 53.89 -106.30 -41.71
C THR A 220 54.33 -107.67 -41.17
N PHE A 221 54.08 -107.97 -39.89
CA PHE A 221 54.25 -109.32 -39.35
C PHE A 221 53.40 -110.35 -40.11
N LEU A 222 52.10 -110.08 -40.31
CA LEU A 222 51.19 -110.99 -41.02
C LEU A 222 51.61 -111.21 -42.48
N HIS A 223 52.07 -110.15 -43.16
CA HIS A 223 52.61 -110.24 -44.52
C HIS A 223 53.87 -111.12 -44.59
N SER A 224 54.77 -111.04 -43.60
CA SER A 224 55.97 -111.89 -43.49
C SER A 224 55.67 -113.36 -43.20
N LEU A 225 54.47 -113.66 -42.68
CA LEU A 225 53.99 -115.01 -42.37
C LEU A 225 53.27 -115.60 -43.60
N TYR A 226 52.49 -114.79 -44.31
CA TYR A 226 51.91 -115.14 -45.62
C TYR A 226 52.99 -115.47 -46.66
N GLN A 227 54.04 -114.65 -46.79
CA GLN A 227 55.16 -114.94 -47.70
C GLN A 227 55.88 -116.26 -47.36
N ARG A 228 55.89 -116.68 -46.09
CA ARG A 228 56.46 -117.96 -45.65
C ARG A 228 55.60 -119.16 -46.01
N LEU A 229 54.27 -118.99 -46.03
CA LEU A 229 53.30 -120.02 -46.44
C LEU A 229 53.28 -120.26 -47.95
N VAL A 230 53.53 -119.23 -48.75
CA VAL A 230 53.61 -119.33 -50.23
C VAL A 230 54.89 -120.04 -50.71
N ALA A 231 55.90 -120.20 -49.85
CA ALA A 231 57.24 -120.66 -50.22
C ALA A 231 57.51 -122.18 -50.11
N GLY A 232 56.52 -123.04 -49.81
CA GLY A 232 56.76 -124.50 -49.84
C GLY A 232 55.57 -125.43 -49.55
N CYS A 233 55.35 -126.41 -50.43
CA CYS A 233 54.31 -127.46 -50.32
C CYS A 233 54.87 -128.85 -50.70
N VAL A 234 54.61 -129.89 -49.88
CA VAL A 234 54.90 -131.33 -50.10
C VAL A 234 53.98 -132.17 -49.18
N LEU A 235 53.36 -133.32 -49.52
CA LEU A 235 52.88 -133.94 -50.78
C LEU A 235 51.83 -135.03 -50.39
N ILE A 236 50.97 -135.47 -51.32
CA ILE A 236 50.14 -136.70 -51.21
C ILE A 236 50.21 -137.48 -52.54
N LYS A 237 50.21 -138.82 -52.52
CA LYS A 237 50.09 -139.71 -53.71
C LYS A 237 49.10 -140.87 -53.47
N GLN A 238 48.53 -141.39 -54.56
CA GLN A 238 47.64 -142.56 -54.62
C GLN A 238 48.27 -143.73 -55.43
N PRO A 239 47.67 -144.95 -55.45
CA PRO A 239 48.30 -146.19 -55.96
C PRO A 239 47.63 -146.85 -57.19
N GLU A 240 48.29 -147.89 -57.73
CA GLU A 240 47.89 -148.81 -58.82
C GLU A 240 48.03 -150.30 -58.36
N GLY A 241 47.49 -151.35 -59.01
CA GLY A 241 46.58 -151.45 -60.17
C GLY A 241 46.93 -152.62 -61.12
N ILE A 242 46.41 -153.86 -60.91
CA ILE A 242 46.70 -155.04 -61.77
C ILE A 242 45.47 -155.97 -61.98
N LEU A 243 45.30 -156.45 -63.22
CA LEU A 243 44.36 -157.49 -63.70
C LEU A 243 45.06 -158.33 -64.79
N ASP A 244 44.73 -159.62 -64.97
CA ASP A 244 44.96 -160.35 -66.24
C ASP A 244 44.02 -161.56 -66.45
N ARG A 245 43.72 -161.83 -67.74
CA ARG A 245 43.03 -162.99 -68.36
C ARG A 245 41.51 -163.20 -68.16
N PHE A 246 40.75 -162.75 -69.15
CA PHE A 246 39.37 -163.17 -69.46
C PHE A 246 39.24 -163.61 -70.92
N SER A 247 38.27 -164.48 -71.22
CA SER A 247 37.90 -164.90 -72.57
C SER A 247 36.90 -163.93 -73.23
N TRP A 248 36.79 -163.96 -74.56
CA TRP A 248 36.04 -162.94 -75.33
C TRP A 248 34.55 -162.83 -74.97
N SER A 249 33.90 -163.93 -74.56
CA SER A 249 32.51 -163.92 -74.07
C SER A 249 32.38 -163.26 -72.69
N GLU A 250 33.37 -163.44 -71.81
CA GLU A 250 33.40 -162.79 -70.49
C GLU A 250 33.71 -161.29 -70.66
N LEU A 251 34.57 -160.93 -71.61
CA LEU A 251 34.90 -159.53 -71.91
C LEU A 251 33.67 -158.76 -72.44
N CYS A 252 32.81 -159.39 -73.25
CA CYS A 252 31.53 -158.82 -73.66
C CYS A 252 30.52 -158.70 -72.50
N ALA A 253 30.44 -159.68 -71.60
CA ALA A 253 29.56 -159.61 -70.43
C ALA A 253 30.01 -158.51 -69.46
N VAL A 254 31.32 -158.42 -69.19
CA VAL A 254 31.93 -157.36 -68.37
C VAL A 254 31.79 -155.98 -69.04
N LEU A 255 31.86 -155.87 -70.36
CA LEU A 255 31.55 -154.62 -71.06
C LEU A 255 30.08 -154.24 -70.90
N GLN A 256 29.14 -155.19 -71.00
CA GLN A 256 27.72 -154.94 -70.81
C GLN A 256 27.42 -154.50 -69.36
N GLU A 257 27.91 -155.21 -68.35
CA GLU A 257 27.76 -154.84 -66.94
C GLU A 257 28.41 -153.49 -66.60
N ASN A 258 29.59 -153.18 -67.16
CA ASN A 258 30.20 -151.86 -66.97
C ASN A 258 29.40 -150.75 -67.66
N VAL A 259 28.81 -151.00 -68.83
CA VAL A 259 27.93 -150.03 -69.51
C VAL A 259 26.64 -149.81 -68.71
N ASP A 260 26.02 -150.87 -68.20
CA ASP A 260 24.80 -150.77 -67.39
C ASP A 260 25.07 -150.10 -66.02
N ALA A 261 26.23 -150.37 -65.40
CA ALA A 261 26.70 -149.66 -64.21
C ALA A 261 26.97 -148.18 -64.47
N LEU A 262 27.62 -147.84 -65.59
CA LEU A 262 27.83 -146.45 -66.00
C LEU A 262 26.52 -145.73 -66.34
N ILE A 263 25.52 -146.41 -66.88
CA ILE A 263 24.17 -145.86 -67.10
C ILE A 263 23.48 -145.59 -65.76
N LEU A 264 23.60 -146.50 -64.78
CA LEU A 264 23.08 -146.30 -63.41
C LEU A 264 23.76 -145.12 -62.70
N ASP A 265 25.08 -145.04 -62.75
CA ASP A 265 25.85 -143.93 -62.17
C ASP A 265 25.54 -142.60 -62.87
N LEU A 266 25.38 -142.60 -64.20
CA LEU A 266 24.98 -141.42 -64.97
C LEU A 266 23.57 -140.94 -64.58
N ASN A 267 22.61 -141.86 -64.44
CA ASN A 267 21.27 -141.54 -63.98
C ASN A 267 21.27 -140.98 -62.54
N GLY A 268 22.01 -141.62 -61.62
CA GLY A 268 22.16 -141.15 -60.24
C GLY A 268 22.92 -139.81 -60.12
N ALA A 269 23.82 -139.50 -61.06
CA ALA A 269 24.43 -138.18 -61.18
C ALA A 269 23.43 -137.14 -61.73
N ASN A 270 22.61 -137.50 -62.71
CA ASN A 270 21.61 -136.63 -63.32
C ASN A 270 20.47 -136.25 -62.34
N GLU A 271 20.06 -137.18 -61.46
CA GLU A 271 19.14 -136.89 -60.35
C GLU A 271 19.75 -135.89 -59.34
N LYS A 272 21.04 -136.06 -58.99
CA LYS A 272 21.76 -135.12 -58.11
C LYS A 272 21.89 -133.73 -58.74
N ILE A 273 22.17 -133.66 -60.04
CA ILE A 273 22.20 -132.38 -60.79
C ILE A 273 20.81 -131.73 -60.74
N SER A 274 19.75 -132.48 -61.07
CA SER A 274 18.37 -131.98 -61.03
C SER A 274 17.96 -131.44 -59.65
N HIS A 275 18.36 -132.12 -58.57
CA HIS A 275 18.14 -131.66 -57.20
C HIS A 275 18.97 -130.41 -56.85
N LEU A 276 20.23 -130.33 -57.28
CA LEU A 276 21.07 -129.15 -57.10
C LEU A 276 20.57 -127.95 -57.92
N GLU A 277 20.07 -128.14 -59.14
CA GLU A 277 19.41 -127.10 -59.92
C GLU A 277 18.17 -126.56 -59.20
N CYS A 278 17.35 -127.45 -58.62
CA CYS A 278 16.20 -127.06 -57.79
C CYS A 278 16.62 -126.21 -56.58
N ILE A 279 17.67 -126.62 -55.85
CA ILE A 279 18.21 -125.85 -54.70
C ILE A 279 18.85 -124.54 -55.14
N CYS A 280 19.56 -124.50 -56.26
CA CYS A 280 20.16 -123.28 -56.80
C CYS A 280 19.08 -122.29 -57.25
N LYS A 281 17.97 -122.80 -57.82
CA LYS A 281 16.81 -121.99 -58.20
C LYS A 281 16.10 -121.42 -56.98
N SER A 282 15.76 -122.24 -55.98
CA SER A 282 15.14 -121.74 -54.75
C SER A 282 16.03 -120.75 -54.00
N LYS A 283 17.34 -120.98 -53.92
CA LYS A 283 18.28 -120.00 -53.37
C LYS A 283 18.32 -118.70 -54.17
N SER A 284 18.39 -118.77 -55.50
CA SER A 284 18.32 -117.61 -56.40
C SER A 284 17.06 -116.78 -56.14
N ASP A 285 15.92 -117.43 -55.99
CA ASP A 285 14.64 -116.76 -55.75
C ASP A 285 14.59 -116.12 -54.35
N THR A 286 15.06 -116.80 -53.28
CA THR A 286 15.19 -116.18 -51.94
C THR A 286 16.18 -115.00 -51.89
N VAL A 287 17.23 -115.02 -52.73
CA VAL A 287 18.18 -113.90 -52.82
C VAL A 287 17.53 -112.70 -53.51
N LYS A 288 16.71 -112.91 -54.55
CA LYS A 288 15.94 -111.83 -55.19
C LYS A 288 14.90 -111.24 -54.23
N GLU A 289 14.19 -112.08 -53.46
CA GLU A 289 13.24 -111.63 -52.44
C GLU A 289 13.93 -110.79 -51.35
N LEU A 290 15.12 -111.20 -50.88
CA LEU A 290 15.94 -110.42 -49.95
C LEU A 290 16.44 -109.10 -50.55
N GLN A 291 16.87 -109.11 -51.82
CA GLN A 291 17.30 -107.89 -52.52
C GLN A 291 16.14 -106.90 -52.70
N GLN A 292 14.97 -107.38 -53.13
CA GLN A 292 13.76 -106.55 -53.25
C GLN A 292 13.36 -105.98 -51.88
N SER A 293 13.29 -106.82 -50.84
CA SER A 293 12.96 -106.37 -49.49
C SER A 293 13.97 -105.35 -48.93
N GLN A 294 15.25 -105.45 -49.31
CA GLN A 294 16.27 -104.48 -48.93
C GLN A 294 16.13 -103.15 -49.71
N GLU A 295 15.81 -103.22 -51.00
CA GLU A 295 15.56 -102.04 -51.84
C GLU A 295 14.28 -101.30 -51.44
N ASP A 296 13.22 -102.03 -51.09
CA ASP A 296 11.98 -101.50 -50.54
C ASP A 296 12.25 -100.80 -49.18
N ALA A 297 13.01 -101.43 -48.29
CA ALA A 297 13.37 -100.85 -46.98
C ALA A 297 14.27 -99.59 -47.10
N PHE A 298 15.21 -99.57 -48.06
CA PHE A 298 15.98 -98.36 -48.34
C PHE A 298 15.13 -97.25 -48.97
N SER A 299 14.17 -97.61 -49.82
CA SER A 299 13.22 -96.65 -50.41
C SER A 299 12.33 -96.03 -49.34
N GLU A 300 11.80 -96.84 -48.41
CA GLU A 300 11.03 -96.34 -47.26
C GLU A 300 11.88 -95.43 -46.36
N MET A 301 13.11 -95.84 -46.03
CA MET A 301 14.03 -95.03 -45.23
C MET A 301 14.38 -93.69 -45.91
N ALA A 302 14.56 -93.68 -47.24
CA ALA A 302 14.83 -92.48 -48.01
C ALA A 302 13.64 -91.50 -47.99
N GLU A 303 12.40 -92.00 -48.11
CA GLU A 303 11.20 -91.17 -48.00
C GLU A 303 10.98 -90.67 -46.57
N GLN A 304 11.24 -91.48 -45.54
CA GLN A 304 11.23 -91.03 -44.15
C GLN A 304 12.27 -89.92 -43.90
N MET A 305 13.48 -90.05 -44.46
CA MET A 305 14.55 -89.04 -44.33
C MET A 305 14.18 -87.73 -45.05
N LYS A 306 13.61 -87.79 -46.26
CA LYS A 306 13.07 -86.61 -46.97
C LYS A 306 11.93 -85.95 -46.18
N ALA A 307 11.03 -86.74 -45.61
CA ALA A 307 9.93 -86.23 -44.79
C ALA A 307 10.46 -85.49 -43.55
N GLN A 308 11.45 -86.05 -42.87
CA GLN A 308 12.14 -85.46 -41.72
C GLN A 308 12.89 -84.18 -42.10
N GLU A 309 13.65 -84.17 -43.19
CA GLU A 309 14.33 -82.98 -43.71
C GLU A 309 13.31 -81.87 -44.05
N SER A 310 12.21 -82.22 -44.70
CA SER A 310 11.13 -81.25 -45.01
C SER A 310 10.49 -80.67 -43.74
N CYS A 311 10.38 -81.46 -42.67
CA CYS A 311 9.86 -81.03 -41.38
C CYS A 311 10.83 -80.04 -40.70
N TRP A 312 12.12 -80.38 -40.65
CA TRP A 312 13.16 -79.50 -40.13
C TRP A 312 13.30 -78.20 -40.93
N GLN A 313 13.20 -78.26 -42.25
CA GLN A 313 13.27 -77.06 -43.11
C GLN A 313 12.05 -76.14 -42.93
N LYS A 314 10.85 -76.70 -42.71
CA LYS A 314 9.65 -75.94 -42.30
C LYS A 314 9.83 -75.32 -40.90
N GLN A 315 10.38 -76.06 -39.94
CA GLN A 315 10.63 -75.55 -38.59
C GLN A 315 11.69 -74.43 -38.58
N LYS A 316 12.78 -74.61 -39.35
CA LYS A 316 13.82 -73.61 -39.54
C LYS A 316 13.26 -72.33 -40.16
N THR A 317 12.57 -72.41 -41.28
CA THR A 317 11.98 -71.23 -41.95
C THR A 317 10.94 -70.53 -41.08
N TYR A 318 10.13 -71.28 -40.30
CA TYR A 318 9.23 -70.69 -39.29
C TYR A 318 10.00 -69.91 -38.21
N LEU A 319 11.05 -70.49 -37.64
CA LEU A 319 11.88 -69.82 -36.62
C LEU A 319 12.60 -68.59 -37.20
N GLU A 320 13.16 -68.68 -38.41
CA GLU A 320 13.80 -67.57 -39.10
C GLU A 320 12.82 -66.41 -39.35
N GLN A 321 11.57 -66.71 -39.73
CA GLN A 321 10.50 -65.70 -39.85
C GLN A 321 10.12 -65.07 -38.50
N GLN A 322 9.96 -65.88 -37.44
CA GLN A 322 9.66 -65.39 -36.10
C GLN A 322 10.78 -64.47 -35.56
N TYR A 323 12.04 -64.89 -35.69
CA TYR A 323 13.18 -64.05 -35.29
C TYR A 323 13.28 -62.78 -36.14
N SER A 324 13.06 -62.86 -37.45
CA SER A 324 13.07 -61.68 -38.33
C SER A 324 11.97 -60.67 -37.96
N GLY A 325 10.77 -61.15 -37.66
CA GLY A 325 9.66 -60.32 -37.17
C GLY A 325 10.00 -59.64 -35.84
N LEU A 326 10.49 -60.41 -34.87
CA LEU A 326 10.90 -59.87 -33.56
C LEU A 326 12.06 -58.85 -33.67
N LEU A 327 13.03 -59.11 -34.56
CA LEU A 327 14.13 -58.17 -34.80
C LEU A 327 13.63 -56.87 -35.43
N GLY A 328 12.67 -56.97 -36.36
CA GLY A 328 11.98 -55.82 -36.97
C GLY A 328 11.20 -54.99 -35.95
N GLU A 329 10.46 -55.64 -35.05
CA GLU A 329 9.77 -54.95 -33.94
C GLU A 329 10.74 -54.24 -33.00
N VAL A 330 11.82 -54.91 -32.58
CA VAL A 330 12.85 -54.31 -31.72
C VAL A 330 13.51 -53.12 -32.42
N HIS A 331 13.80 -53.22 -33.71
CA HIS A 331 14.37 -52.13 -34.49
C HIS A 331 13.39 -50.94 -34.62
N ALA A 332 12.10 -51.20 -34.90
CA ALA A 332 11.07 -50.16 -34.96
C ALA A 332 10.89 -49.43 -33.60
N ARG A 333 10.87 -50.18 -32.49
CA ARG A 333 10.83 -49.59 -31.13
C ARG A 333 12.09 -48.78 -30.83
N ALA A 334 13.28 -49.26 -31.21
CA ALA A 334 14.53 -48.54 -31.03
C ALA A 334 14.58 -47.22 -31.82
N GLN A 335 14.13 -47.22 -33.08
CA GLN A 335 14.01 -46.01 -33.89
C GLN A 335 13.04 -44.99 -33.27
N GLU A 336 11.92 -45.44 -32.70
CA GLU A 336 10.96 -44.52 -32.08
C GLU A 336 11.50 -43.93 -30.77
N TYR A 337 12.18 -44.72 -29.93
CA TYR A 337 12.90 -44.18 -28.78
C TYR A 337 13.99 -43.18 -29.19
N GLN A 338 14.69 -43.42 -30.31
CA GLN A 338 15.66 -42.47 -30.85
C GLN A 338 15.00 -41.15 -31.25
N ARG A 339 13.88 -41.16 -32.02
CA ARG A 339 13.14 -39.93 -32.37
C ARG A 339 12.66 -39.17 -31.13
N ILE A 340 12.15 -39.89 -30.12
CA ILE A 340 11.70 -39.29 -28.86
C ILE A 340 12.89 -38.67 -28.10
N ALA A 341 14.05 -39.32 -28.07
CA ALA A 341 15.27 -38.80 -27.46
C ALA A 341 15.80 -37.55 -28.18
N GLU A 342 15.83 -37.55 -29.51
CA GLU A 342 16.21 -36.39 -30.34
C GLU A 342 15.27 -35.21 -30.10
N LYS A 343 13.96 -35.43 -30.17
CA LYS A 343 12.92 -34.41 -29.88
C LYS A 343 13.01 -33.88 -28.44
N ASN A 344 13.38 -34.71 -27.47
CA ASN A 344 13.57 -34.26 -26.09
C ASN A 344 14.89 -33.50 -25.91
N LYS A 345 15.97 -33.87 -26.62
CA LYS A 345 17.23 -33.12 -26.66
C LYS A 345 17.05 -31.70 -27.22
N GLU A 346 16.25 -31.55 -28.29
CA GLU A 346 15.89 -30.23 -28.83
C GLU A 346 15.11 -29.39 -27.82
N LYS A 347 14.11 -29.98 -27.14
CA LYS A 347 13.37 -29.28 -26.06
C LYS A 347 14.29 -28.84 -24.92
N ILE A 348 15.21 -29.70 -24.49
CA ILE A 348 16.20 -29.37 -23.45
C ILE A 348 17.04 -28.17 -23.88
N TYR A 349 17.55 -28.17 -25.11
CA TYR A 349 18.33 -27.05 -25.65
C TYR A 349 17.55 -25.72 -25.71
N VAL A 350 16.26 -25.76 -26.05
CA VAL A 350 15.38 -24.58 -26.00
C VAL A 350 15.14 -24.11 -24.56
N LEU A 351 14.98 -25.03 -23.61
CA LEU A 351 14.82 -24.72 -22.18
C LEU A 351 16.11 -24.16 -21.57
N GLU A 352 17.29 -24.66 -21.95
CA GLU A 352 18.60 -24.14 -21.55
C GLU A 352 18.78 -22.69 -22.03
N ARG A 353 18.58 -22.42 -23.33
CA ARG A 353 18.61 -21.04 -23.86
C ARG A 353 17.63 -20.11 -23.13
N ARG A 354 16.43 -20.60 -22.77
CA ARG A 354 15.46 -19.82 -22.00
C ARG A 354 15.93 -19.59 -20.56
N ARG A 355 16.55 -20.59 -19.92
CA ARG A 355 17.15 -20.47 -18.58
C ARG A 355 18.25 -19.42 -18.55
N ASP A 356 19.13 -19.43 -19.53
CA ASP A 356 20.25 -18.49 -19.61
C ASP A 356 19.76 -17.05 -19.86
N LYS A 357 18.73 -16.88 -20.72
CA LYS A 357 18.05 -15.58 -20.89
C LYS A 357 17.42 -15.09 -19.57
N LEU A 358 16.70 -15.96 -18.87
CA LEU A 358 16.09 -15.63 -17.57
C LEU A 358 17.14 -15.33 -16.50
N ALA A 359 18.31 -15.98 -16.53
CA ALA A 359 19.41 -15.70 -15.62
C ALA A 359 20.01 -14.29 -15.87
N LEU A 360 20.19 -13.89 -17.13
CA LEU A 360 20.63 -12.54 -17.51
C LEU A 360 19.59 -11.47 -17.11
N GLU A 361 18.30 -11.75 -17.35
CA GLU A 361 17.21 -10.86 -16.92
C GLU A 361 17.16 -10.72 -15.40
N ASN A 362 17.36 -11.80 -14.64
CA ASN A 362 17.41 -11.78 -13.18
C ASN A 362 18.59 -10.94 -12.66
N VAL A 363 19.79 -11.10 -13.22
CA VAL A 363 20.95 -10.25 -12.89
C VAL A 363 20.68 -8.78 -13.20
N SER A 364 20.06 -8.47 -14.33
CA SER A 364 19.67 -7.11 -14.70
C SER A 364 18.68 -6.50 -13.70
N VAL A 365 17.60 -7.22 -13.36
CA VAL A 365 16.59 -6.78 -12.37
C VAL A 365 17.21 -6.62 -10.99
N LYS A 366 18.10 -7.53 -10.56
CA LYS A 366 18.82 -7.42 -9.28
C LYS A 366 19.70 -6.17 -9.24
N ASN A 367 20.43 -5.87 -10.31
CA ASN A 367 21.26 -4.67 -10.41
C ASN A 367 20.39 -3.39 -10.35
N MET A 368 19.28 -3.34 -11.09
CA MET A 368 18.33 -2.22 -11.02
C MET A 368 17.75 -2.05 -9.61
N LEU A 369 17.36 -3.14 -8.93
CA LEU A 369 16.85 -3.09 -7.57
C LEU A 369 17.90 -2.54 -6.58
N THR A 370 19.16 -2.98 -6.68
CA THR A 370 20.24 -2.44 -5.82
C THR A 370 20.53 -0.97 -6.10
N GLN A 371 20.39 -0.52 -7.35
CA GLN A 371 20.53 0.90 -7.71
C GLN A 371 19.39 1.72 -7.11
N VAL A 372 18.12 1.33 -7.32
CA VAL A 372 16.94 2.01 -6.74
C VAL A 372 17.00 2.03 -5.21
N GLN A 373 17.47 0.97 -4.57
CA GLN A 373 17.67 0.95 -3.11
C GLN A 373 18.74 1.96 -2.65
N LYS A 374 19.84 2.11 -3.40
CA LYS A 374 20.87 3.12 -3.14
C LYS A 374 20.36 4.55 -3.35
N GLU A 375 19.55 4.77 -4.38
CA GLU A 375 18.90 6.05 -4.67
C GLU A 375 17.92 6.43 -3.57
N HIS A 376 17.00 5.52 -3.20
CA HIS A 376 16.03 5.74 -2.12
C HIS A 376 16.71 6.04 -0.77
N SER A 377 17.74 5.27 -0.41
CA SER A 377 18.51 5.53 0.82
C SER A 377 19.33 6.83 0.76
N SER A 378 19.76 7.28 -0.43
CA SER A 378 20.44 8.57 -0.61
C SER A 378 19.46 9.74 -0.41
N LEU A 379 18.29 9.63 -1.05
CA LEU A 379 17.20 10.60 -0.94
C LEU A 379 16.70 10.69 0.50
N LEU A 380 16.48 9.57 1.18
CA LEU A 380 16.07 9.55 2.59
C LEU A 380 17.09 10.25 3.50
N ALA A 381 18.39 9.96 3.33
CA ALA A 381 19.43 10.60 4.12
C ALA A 381 19.58 12.10 3.80
N ALA A 382 19.44 12.51 2.53
CA ALA A 382 19.39 13.93 2.15
C ALA A 382 18.18 14.65 2.75
N CYS A 383 16.99 14.04 2.67
CA CYS A 383 15.77 14.56 3.29
C CYS A 383 15.88 14.65 4.81
N ALA A 384 16.52 13.68 5.48
CA ALA A 384 16.76 13.73 6.92
C ALA A 384 17.70 14.89 7.31
N LEU A 385 18.79 15.11 6.56
CA LEU A 385 19.69 16.24 6.77
C LEU A 385 18.99 17.59 6.52
N LEU A 386 18.22 17.70 5.43
CA LEU A 386 17.49 18.92 5.09
C LEU A 386 16.36 19.20 6.09
N ALA A 387 15.60 18.20 6.54
CA ALA A 387 14.57 18.35 7.57
C ALA A 387 15.19 18.75 8.92
N GLY A 388 16.32 18.14 9.29
CA GLY A 388 17.09 18.49 10.48
C GLY A 388 17.64 19.93 10.46
N ALA A 389 17.89 20.50 9.28
CA ALA A 389 18.25 21.91 9.12
C ALA A 389 17.02 22.84 9.06
N LEU A 390 15.96 22.42 8.36
CA LEU A 390 14.74 23.21 8.14
C LEU A 390 13.93 23.39 9.42
N TYR A 391 13.75 22.36 10.24
CA TYR A 391 12.89 22.43 11.42
C TYR A 391 13.39 23.47 12.47
N PRO A 392 14.69 23.54 12.83
CA PRO A 392 15.20 24.63 13.67
C PRO A 392 15.10 26.02 13.03
N LEU A 393 15.22 26.12 11.70
CA LEU A 393 15.05 27.39 10.98
C LEU A 393 13.58 27.84 10.98
N TYR A 394 12.64 26.91 10.82
CA TYR A 394 11.20 27.15 10.95
C TYR A 394 10.84 27.65 12.35
N GLY A 395 11.28 26.95 13.40
CA GLY A 395 11.05 27.38 14.79
C GLY A 395 11.61 28.79 15.09
N ARG A 396 12.78 29.13 14.52
CA ARG A 396 13.32 30.50 14.58
C ARG A 396 12.47 31.50 13.81
N SER A 397 11.95 31.13 12.64
CA SER A 397 11.04 31.97 11.84
C SER A 397 9.74 32.26 12.58
N CYS A 398 9.09 31.24 13.17
CA CYS A 398 7.90 31.41 14.00
C CYS A 398 8.15 32.33 15.21
N ALA A 399 9.30 32.18 15.87
CA ALA A 399 9.70 33.04 16.98
C ALA A 399 9.92 34.50 16.52
N MET A 400 10.56 34.71 15.37
CA MET A 400 10.73 36.03 14.76
C MET A 400 9.40 36.65 14.32
N SER A 401 8.47 35.87 13.77
CA SER A 401 7.11 36.34 13.43
C SER A 401 6.36 36.74 14.70
N SER A 402 6.43 35.93 15.76
CA SER A 402 5.81 36.26 17.06
C SER A 402 6.40 37.52 17.69
N GLN A 403 7.71 37.75 17.53
CA GLN A 403 8.37 38.99 17.96
C GLN A 403 7.95 40.19 17.11
N ARG A 404 7.81 40.03 15.78
CA ARG A 404 7.25 41.05 14.88
C ARG A 404 5.84 41.43 15.31
N ASP A 405 4.98 40.45 15.56
CA ASP A 405 3.57 40.68 15.92
C ASP A 405 3.46 41.45 17.24
N LEU A 406 4.26 41.07 18.24
CA LEU A 406 4.37 41.80 19.51
C LEU A 406 4.87 43.25 19.32
N LEU A 407 5.83 43.48 18.41
CA LEU A 407 6.32 44.82 18.10
C LEU A 407 5.29 45.64 17.30
N GLN A 408 4.53 45.01 16.42
CA GLN A 408 3.45 45.66 15.67
C GLN A 408 2.31 46.07 16.61
N ASP A 409 1.89 45.20 17.53
CA ASP A 409 0.97 45.52 18.63
C ASP A 409 1.46 46.75 19.42
N GLN A 410 2.75 46.77 19.78
CA GLN A 410 3.34 47.91 20.49
C GLN A 410 3.29 49.20 19.67
N VAL A 411 3.64 49.16 18.38
CA VAL A 411 3.55 50.31 17.48
C VAL A 411 2.10 50.81 17.38
N ASN A 412 1.14 49.92 17.16
CA ASN A 412 -0.28 50.25 17.07
C ASN A 412 -0.79 50.91 18.38
N ILE A 413 -0.39 50.39 19.55
CA ILE A 413 -0.73 50.98 20.85
C ILE A 413 -0.06 52.35 21.02
N TYR A 414 1.21 52.52 20.61
CA TYR A 414 1.89 53.82 20.67
C TYR A 414 1.25 54.85 19.73
N GLU A 415 0.77 54.44 18.55
CA GLU A 415 0.04 55.32 17.63
C GLU A 415 -1.31 55.75 18.22
N LEU A 416 -2.08 54.82 18.80
CA LEU A 416 -3.32 55.12 19.51
C LEU A 416 -3.10 56.10 20.68
N VAL A 417 -2.10 55.83 21.53
CA VAL A 417 -1.70 56.72 22.65
C VAL A 417 -1.31 58.11 22.14
N ASN A 418 -0.53 58.20 21.06
CA ASN A 418 -0.17 59.48 20.47
C ASN A 418 -1.39 60.22 19.91
N GLN A 419 -2.38 59.50 19.37
CA GLN A 419 -3.62 60.12 18.89
C GLN A 419 -4.49 60.62 20.05
N GLU A 420 -4.61 59.87 21.14
CA GLU A 420 -5.31 60.33 22.35
C GLU A 420 -4.64 61.56 22.97
N ILE A 421 -3.30 61.60 23.03
CA ILE A 421 -2.55 62.77 23.51
C ILE A 421 -2.79 63.97 22.59
N ARG A 422 -2.75 63.80 21.26
CA ARG A 422 -3.07 64.87 20.30
C ARG A 422 -4.49 65.38 20.49
N ASN A 423 -5.47 64.48 20.59
CA ASN A 423 -6.88 64.84 20.82
C ASN A 423 -7.06 65.61 22.13
N LEU A 424 -6.38 65.20 23.22
CA LEU A 424 -6.44 65.89 24.50
C LEU A 424 -5.77 67.27 24.45
N VAL A 425 -4.63 67.39 23.77
CA VAL A 425 -3.96 68.69 23.54
C VAL A 425 -4.84 69.62 22.70
N HIS A 426 -5.47 69.12 21.62
CA HIS A 426 -6.41 69.90 20.82
C HIS A 426 -7.69 70.28 21.58
N ALA A 427 -8.14 69.47 22.55
CA ALA A 427 -9.30 69.79 23.39
C ALA A 427 -8.98 70.77 24.54
N LEU A 428 -7.70 70.93 24.90
CA LEU A 428 -7.23 71.83 25.96
C LEU A 428 -6.60 73.14 25.45
N SER A 429 -6.14 73.15 24.20
CA SER A 429 -5.61 74.35 23.54
C SER A 429 -6.74 75.07 22.85
N ASP A 430 -7.11 76.23 23.38
CA ASP A 430 -7.78 77.24 22.55
C ASP A 430 -6.77 77.80 21.52
N VAL A 431 -7.30 78.45 20.49
CA VAL A 431 -6.65 78.92 19.25
C VAL A 431 -5.20 79.41 19.37
N GLU A 432 -4.39 79.04 18.36
CA GLU A 432 -3.03 79.52 18.02
C GLU A 432 -2.52 80.79 18.73
N GLU A 433 -1.67 80.62 19.75
CA GLU A 433 -0.68 81.64 20.13
C GLU A 433 0.71 81.23 19.61
N ASP A 434 1.11 81.84 18.48
CA ASP A 434 2.49 81.90 18.02
C ASP A 434 3.35 82.67 19.04
N SER A 435 3.80 81.97 20.08
CA SER A 435 4.66 82.50 21.15
C SER A 435 6.11 82.05 21.01
N GLU A 436 7.04 82.97 21.27
CA GLU A 436 8.43 82.97 20.77
C GLU A 436 9.40 81.91 21.39
N ASP A 437 8.92 80.82 22.00
CA ASP A 437 9.79 79.85 22.70
C ASP A 437 10.36 78.72 21.78
N ASP A 438 10.07 78.78 20.48
CA ASP A 438 10.54 77.79 19.49
C ASP A 438 12.08 77.77 19.34
N ALA A 439 12.78 78.84 19.76
CA ALA A 439 14.25 78.90 19.79
C ALA A 439 14.88 77.92 20.81
N LYS A 440 14.29 77.72 21.99
CA LYS A 440 14.79 76.76 23.00
C LYS A 440 14.44 75.32 22.62
N LEU A 441 13.26 75.12 22.04
CA LEU A 441 12.81 73.83 21.50
C LEU A 441 13.74 73.32 20.38
N LYS A 442 14.21 74.18 19.48
CA LYS A 442 15.13 73.82 18.37
C LYS A 442 16.42 73.12 18.84
N LYS A 443 17.02 73.52 19.97
CA LYS A 443 18.22 72.83 20.52
C LYS A 443 17.94 71.43 21.08
N ARG A 444 16.73 71.15 21.60
CA ARG A 444 16.31 69.77 21.98
C ARG A 444 15.93 68.94 20.74
N LYS A 445 15.22 69.54 19.77
CA LYS A 445 14.84 68.89 18.49
C LYS A 445 16.07 68.28 17.76
N LEU A 446 17.22 68.96 17.74
CA LEU A 446 18.46 68.46 17.10
C LEU A 446 19.00 67.11 17.62
N LYS A 447 18.94 66.84 18.94
CA LYS A 447 19.30 65.50 19.46
C LYS A 447 18.26 64.45 19.06
N GLY A 448 16.98 64.82 19.06
CA GLY A 448 15.90 63.97 18.53
C GLY A 448 16.09 63.60 17.07
N LEU A 449 16.47 64.56 16.23
CA LEU A 449 16.73 64.36 14.80
C LEU A 449 17.85 63.34 14.52
N ILE A 450 18.89 63.27 15.35
CA ILE A 450 19.93 62.22 15.23
C ILE A 450 19.36 60.82 15.53
N HIS A 451 18.46 60.70 16.51
CA HIS A 451 17.77 59.43 16.79
C HIS A 451 16.77 59.05 15.69
N VAL A 452 16.05 60.03 15.13
CA VAL A 452 15.16 59.82 13.97
C VAL A 452 15.96 59.40 12.73
N PHE A 453 17.08 60.07 12.43
CA PHE A 453 17.98 59.70 11.35
C PHE A 453 18.53 58.28 11.52
N ARG A 454 18.99 57.91 12.73
CA ARG A 454 19.44 56.53 13.02
C ARG A 454 18.33 55.51 12.84
N ARG A 455 17.09 55.80 13.27
CA ARG A 455 15.91 54.95 13.01
C ARG A 455 15.62 54.81 11.52
N GLY A 456 15.65 55.91 10.77
CA GLY A 456 15.46 55.92 9.31
C GLY A 456 16.52 55.11 8.57
N VAL A 457 17.81 55.27 8.92
CA VAL A 457 18.90 54.48 8.34
C VAL A 457 18.74 52.99 8.66
N ILE A 458 18.33 52.62 9.88
CA ILE A 458 18.05 51.21 10.23
C ILE A 458 16.87 50.67 9.41
N ALA A 459 15.79 51.44 9.26
CA ALA A 459 14.63 51.06 8.46
C ALA A 459 14.98 50.90 6.97
N VAL A 460 15.76 51.81 6.38
CA VAL A 460 16.23 51.72 4.99
C VAL A 460 17.19 50.55 4.79
N LEU A 461 18.10 50.28 5.74
CA LEU A 461 18.98 49.11 5.69
C LEU A 461 18.18 47.80 5.82
N ALA A 462 17.14 47.75 6.65
CA ALA A 462 16.24 46.61 6.74
C ALA A 462 15.42 46.43 5.45
N ALA A 463 14.82 47.50 4.92
CA ALA A 463 14.07 47.48 3.67
C ALA A 463 14.93 47.04 2.48
N ASN A 464 16.17 47.53 2.37
CA ASN A 464 17.11 47.08 1.33
C ASN A 464 17.49 45.61 1.50
N ARG A 465 17.59 45.08 2.73
CA ARG A 465 17.81 43.65 2.97
C ARG A 465 16.62 42.80 2.57
N PHE A 466 15.40 43.21 2.95
CA PHE A 466 14.19 42.52 2.52
C PHE A 466 13.99 42.59 1.01
N LYS A 467 14.33 43.73 0.37
CA LYS A 467 14.33 43.87 -1.09
C LYS A 467 15.32 42.92 -1.75
N VAL A 468 16.56 42.82 -1.26
CA VAL A 468 17.56 41.87 -1.79
C VAL A 468 17.08 40.42 -1.62
N LEU A 469 16.52 40.07 -0.46
CA LEU A 469 15.97 38.73 -0.20
C LEU A 469 14.76 38.39 -1.11
N ALA A 470 13.90 39.36 -1.41
CA ALA A 470 12.75 39.18 -2.29
C ALA A 470 13.11 39.16 -3.78
N GLN A 471 14.23 39.79 -4.18
CA GLN A 471 14.70 39.83 -5.57
C GLN A 471 15.45 38.56 -6.00
N SER A 472 15.78 37.66 -5.07
CA SER A 472 16.63 36.48 -5.31
C SER A 472 15.90 35.13 -5.31
N SER A 473 14.55 35.11 -5.33
CA SER A 473 13.78 33.88 -5.13
C SER A 473 12.67 33.69 -6.17
N SER A 474 12.86 32.75 -7.10
CA SER A 474 11.80 32.18 -7.93
C SER A 474 10.99 31.16 -7.10
N SER A 475 9.90 31.63 -6.52
CA SER A 475 9.01 30.82 -5.69
C SER A 475 8.02 30.00 -6.51
N LEU A 476 7.91 28.71 -6.21
CA LEU A 476 6.84 27.85 -6.69
C LEU A 476 5.54 28.06 -5.90
N PHE A 477 5.62 28.09 -4.56
CA PHE A 477 4.50 28.44 -3.69
C PHE A 477 4.97 28.91 -2.31
N SER A 478 4.10 29.60 -1.57
CA SER A 478 4.31 29.89 -0.14
C SER A 478 3.44 28.97 0.72
N TRP A 479 4.06 28.17 1.58
CA TRP A 479 3.34 27.41 2.61
C TRP A 479 3.02 28.31 3.80
N ILE A 480 1.73 28.47 4.10
CA ILE A 480 1.22 29.24 5.23
C ILE A 480 0.49 28.26 6.16
N ASP A 481 0.83 28.26 7.45
CA ASP A 481 0.07 27.53 8.47
C ASP A 481 -1.29 28.24 8.69
N GLY A 482 -2.38 27.48 8.59
CA GLY A 482 -3.75 27.98 8.33
C GLY A 482 -4.40 28.79 9.45
N PHE A 483 -3.65 29.28 10.43
CA PHE A 483 -4.16 29.92 11.63
C PHE A 483 -3.91 31.44 11.72
N LYS A 484 -2.98 32.02 10.95
CA LYS A 484 -2.75 33.49 10.89
C LYS A 484 -2.18 33.94 9.54
N GLU A 485 -2.42 35.21 9.20
CA GLU A 485 -1.77 35.93 8.10
C GLU A 485 -0.27 36.16 8.39
N GLY A 486 0.50 35.07 8.29
CA GLY A 486 1.94 35.01 8.53
C GLY A 486 2.76 35.09 7.24
N ILE A 487 4.06 35.35 7.39
CA ILE A 487 5.02 35.16 6.29
C ILE A 487 5.18 33.65 6.09
N GLY A 488 4.65 33.11 4.99
CA GLY A 488 4.76 31.70 4.66
C GLY A 488 6.21 31.28 4.35
N ILE A 489 6.51 29.99 4.50
CA ILE A 489 7.77 29.42 4.00
C ILE A 489 7.71 29.40 2.48
N LEU A 490 8.67 30.05 1.84
CA LEU A 490 8.81 30.06 0.39
C LEU A 490 9.47 28.77 -0.11
N VAL A 491 8.78 28.02 -0.97
CA VAL A 491 9.36 26.86 -1.67
C VAL A 491 9.83 27.35 -3.04
N CYS A 492 11.13 27.19 -3.35
CA CYS A 492 11.77 27.72 -4.56
C CYS A 492 12.19 26.59 -5.52
N ILE A 493 12.41 26.94 -6.79
CA ILE A 493 12.90 26.04 -7.86
C ILE A 493 14.31 26.46 -8.27
N GLY A 494 15.17 25.49 -8.60
CA GLY A 494 16.48 25.74 -9.21
C GLY A 494 16.41 25.86 -10.73
N GLU A 495 17.49 26.35 -11.35
CA GLU A 495 17.64 26.50 -12.81
C GLU A 495 16.64 27.44 -13.54
N SER A 496 15.77 28.20 -12.86
CA SER A 496 14.88 29.17 -13.52
C SER A 496 15.68 30.29 -14.20
N LYS A 497 15.83 30.22 -15.53
CA LYS A 497 16.59 31.22 -16.30
C LYS A 497 15.75 32.49 -16.44
N GLY A 498 15.93 33.43 -15.50
CA GLY A 498 15.12 34.64 -15.32
C GLY A 498 14.81 35.41 -16.61
N LYS A 499 13.68 35.08 -17.25
CA LYS A 499 13.10 35.77 -18.41
C LYS A 499 11.87 36.58 -17.98
N HIS A 500 12.08 37.57 -17.13
CA HIS A 500 11.03 38.41 -16.53
C HIS A 500 10.46 39.47 -17.51
N ASN A 501 10.09 39.07 -18.73
CA ASN A 501 9.56 39.93 -19.79
C ASN A 501 8.38 39.27 -20.55
N ALA A 502 7.72 38.26 -19.97
CA ALA A 502 6.60 37.57 -20.62
C ALA A 502 5.25 38.08 -20.07
N SER A 503 4.14 37.76 -20.74
CA SER A 503 2.81 38.08 -20.20
C SER A 503 2.44 37.14 -19.04
N SER A 504 1.60 37.58 -18.10
CA SER A 504 1.31 36.83 -16.85
C SER A 504 0.85 35.39 -17.09
N ARG A 505 0.14 35.13 -18.19
CA ARG A 505 -0.35 33.79 -18.57
C ARG A 505 0.74 32.90 -19.18
N GLU A 506 1.76 33.49 -19.80
CA GLU A 506 2.94 32.76 -20.30
C GLU A 506 3.90 32.46 -19.16
N GLU A 507 4.04 33.36 -18.18
CA GLU A 507 4.86 33.17 -16.97
C GLU A 507 4.38 31.98 -16.13
N GLU A 508 3.07 31.84 -15.89
CA GLU A 508 2.49 30.67 -15.21
C GLU A 508 2.78 29.34 -15.92
N GLN A 509 2.72 29.33 -17.26
CA GLN A 509 2.98 28.13 -18.06
C GLN A 509 4.47 27.78 -18.09
N ILE A 510 5.35 28.77 -18.15
CA ILE A 510 6.80 28.60 -18.04
C ILE A 510 7.17 28.05 -16.65
N HIS A 511 6.61 28.63 -15.58
CA HIS A 511 6.84 28.15 -14.21
C HIS A 511 6.38 26.71 -13.99
N CYS A 512 5.24 26.29 -14.56
CA CYS A 512 4.80 24.88 -14.52
C CYS A 512 5.81 23.94 -15.21
N VAL A 513 6.38 24.34 -16.34
CA VAL A 513 7.37 23.54 -17.09
C VAL A 513 8.72 23.49 -16.35
N GLU A 514 9.17 24.62 -15.80
CA GLU A 514 10.38 24.69 -14.97
C GLU A 514 10.22 23.81 -13.71
N ALA A 515 9.07 23.90 -13.01
CA ALA A 515 8.75 23.04 -11.87
C ALA A 515 8.76 21.55 -12.22
N PHE A 516 8.15 21.16 -13.35
CA PHE A 516 8.18 19.77 -13.80
C PHE A 516 9.60 19.30 -14.13
N SER A 517 10.39 20.13 -14.82
CA SER A 517 11.80 19.83 -15.12
C SER A 517 12.64 19.69 -13.85
N TRP A 518 12.33 20.49 -12.81
CA TRP A 518 12.97 20.44 -11.50
C TRP A 518 12.71 19.10 -10.79
N PHE A 519 11.44 18.71 -10.66
CA PHE A 519 11.05 17.45 -9.99
C PHE A 519 11.49 16.19 -10.74
N THR A 520 11.78 16.29 -12.04
CA THR A 520 12.25 15.17 -12.88
C THR A 520 13.76 15.23 -13.21
N SER A 521 14.51 16.16 -12.61
CA SER A 521 15.92 16.39 -12.93
C SER A 521 16.84 15.23 -12.49
N SER A 522 17.37 14.49 -13.47
CA SER A 522 18.40 13.48 -13.25
C SER A 522 19.72 14.07 -12.74
N ASN A 523 20.04 15.31 -13.12
CA ASN A 523 21.21 16.04 -12.61
C ASN A 523 21.08 16.31 -11.12
N LEU A 524 19.89 16.75 -10.65
CA LEU A 524 19.60 16.96 -9.24
C LEU A 524 19.69 15.64 -8.46
N LEU A 525 19.10 14.56 -8.96
CA LEU A 525 19.18 13.23 -8.35
C LEU A 525 20.64 12.76 -8.21
N ALA A 526 21.44 12.87 -9.28
CA ALA A 526 22.86 12.52 -9.27
C ALA A 526 23.68 13.41 -8.31
N ALA A 527 23.37 14.71 -8.23
CA ALA A 527 24.01 15.64 -7.30
C ALA A 527 23.69 15.28 -5.84
N ILE A 528 22.45 14.91 -5.53
CA ILE A 528 22.04 14.45 -4.18
C ILE A 528 22.76 13.15 -3.82
N ILE A 529 22.66 12.10 -4.64
CA ILE A 529 23.30 10.79 -4.40
C ILE A 529 24.79 10.96 -4.13
N SER A 530 25.50 11.64 -5.05
CA SER A 530 26.96 11.84 -4.95
C SER A 530 27.40 12.75 -3.80
N SER A 531 26.48 13.43 -3.11
CA SER A 531 26.79 14.22 -1.89
C SER A 531 26.71 13.37 -0.63
N VAL A 532 25.84 12.37 -0.63
CA VAL A 532 25.50 11.58 0.56
C VAL A 532 26.23 10.23 0.58
N THR A 533 26.93 9.83 -0.48
CA THR A 533 27.73 8.59 -0.56
C THR A 533 28.58 8.31 0.69
N GLU A 534 29.37 9.28 1.17
CA GLU A 534 30.22 9.14 2.35
C GLU A 534 29.41 8.78 3.62
N LEU A 535 28.24 9.41 3.82
CA LEU A 535 27.32 9.08 4.90
C LEU A 535 26.67 7.70 4.70
N GLN A 536 26.31 7.34 3.47
CA GLN A 536 25.77 6.00 3.17
C GLN A 536 26.78 4.90 3.47
N ASP A 537 28.04 5.09 3.06
CA ASP A 537 29.09 4.09 3.25
C ASP A 537 29.33 3.87 4.75
N VAL A 538 29.31 4.91 5.58
CA VAL A 538 29.36 4.79 7.05
C VAL A 538 28.11 4.08 7.61
N VAL A 539 26.91 4.48 7.21
CA VAL A 539 25.65 3.87 7.69
C VAL A 539 25.56 2.37 7.32
N ASN A 540 25.99 1.99 6.11
CA ASN A 540 25.96 0.62 5.63
C ASN A 540 27.07 -0.28 6.21
N THR A 541 28.13 0.31 6.78
CA THR A 541 29.27 -0.43 7.37
C THR A 541 29.26 -0.49 8.91
N THR A 542 28.30 0.18 9.56
CA THR A 542 28.29 0.29 11.03
C THR A 542 27.81 -1.01 11.70
N ASP A 543 28.77 -1.87 12.04
CA ASP A 543 28.66 -2.85 13.13
C ASP A 543 28.34 -2.08 14.45
N PRO A 544 27.37 -2.51 15.29
CA PRO A 544 26.78 -1.68 16.34
C PRO A 544 27.67 -1.53 17.60
N LYS A 545 28.88 -1.00 17.43
CA LYS A 545 29.77 -0.54 18.51
C LYS A 545 29.57 0.96 18.74
N PRO A 546 29.21 1.43 19.96
CA PRO A 546 28.51 2.73 20.05
C PRO A 546 29.40 3.99 20.05
N TRP A 547 30.68 3.88 20.40
CA TRP A 547 31.49 5.04 20.83
C TRP A 547 32.41 5.61 19.73
N LEU A 548 32.87 4.79 18.79
CA LEU A 548 33.68 5.24 17.65
C LEU A 548 32.81 5.61 16.43
N SER A 549 31.60 5.07 16.36
CA SER A 549 30.65 5.30 15.26
C SER A 549 30.00 6.69 15.33
N GLU A 550 29.71 7.23 16.53
CA GLU A 550 29.03 8.53 16.68
C GLU A 550 29.83 9.68 16.04
N HIS A 551 31.12 9.84 16.35
CA HIS A 551 31.94 10.90 15.76
C HIS A 551 32.15 10.73 14.25
N LEU A 552 32.28 9.49 13.76
CA LEU A 552 32.40 9.21 12.33
C LEU A 552 31.10 9.53 11.59
N LEU A 553 29.95 9.13 12.15
CA LEU A 553 28.62 9.40 11.60
C LEU A 553 28.32 10.91 11.58
N VAL A 554 28.60 11.63 12.67
CA VAL A 554 28.40 13.09 12.76
C VAL A 554 29.32 13.84 11.79
N ASN A 555 30.57 13.41 11.62
CA ASN A 555 31.48 14.02 10.65
C ASN A 555 31.06 13.71 9.20
N ALA A 556 30.68 12.47 8.89
CA ALA A 556 30.15 12.11 7.57
C ALA A 556 28.85 12.87 7.26
N ALA A 557 27.95 13.01 8.23
CA ALA A 557 26.73 13.81 8.10
C ALA A 557 27.02 15.30 7.85
N ARG A 558 28.00 15.88 8.56
CA ARG A 558 28.46 17.26 8.32
C ARG A 558 29.09 17.43 6.93
N ASN A 559 29.94 16.50 6.51
CA ASN A 559 30.59 16.53 5.19
C ASN A 559 29.56 16.37 4.07
N SER A 560 28.65 15.41 4.18
CA SER A 560 27.56 15.20 3.22
C SER A 560 26.58 16.36 3.19
N PHE A 561 26.26 16.99 4.32
CA PHE A 561 25.45 18.20 4.33
C PHE A 561 26.15 19.38 3.65
N SER A 562 27.45 19.59 3.90
CA SER A 562 28.21 20.63 3.18
C SER A 562 28.20 20.38 1.68
N LYS A 563 28.58 19.16 1.24
CA LYS A 563 28.59 18.76 -0.18
C LYS A 563 27.21 18.90 -0.83
N LEU A 564 26.14 18.58 -0.11
CA LEU A 564 24.76 18.73 -0.56
C LEU A 564 24.42 20.21 -0.75
N MET A 565 24.71 21.06 0.24
CA MET A 565 24.48 22.50 0.13
C MET A 565 25.33 23.14 -0.97
N ASP A 566 26.60 22.76 -1.11
CA ASP A 566 27.50 23.28 -2.15
C ASP A 566 26.98 22.97 -3.56
N LYS A 567 26.49 21.74 -3.80
CA LYS A 567 25.88 21.38 -5.09
C LYS A 567 24.50 21.99 -5.29
N LEU A 568 23.67 22.05 -4.25
CA LEU A 568 22.36 22.72 -4.34
C LEU A 568 22.53 24.20 -4.63
N ASN A 569 23.52 24.89 -4.05
CA ASN A 569 23.82 26.29 -4.34
C ASN A 569 24.12 26.51 -5.83
N VAL A 570 24.98 25.67 -6.44
CA VAL A 570 25.28 25.75 -7.89
C VAL A 570 24.05 25.56 -8.77
N ILE A 571 23.07 24.77 -8.32
CA ILE A 571 21.83 24.49 -9.06
C ILE A 571 20.75 25.58 -8.77
N MET A 572 20.82 26.23 -7.61
CA MET A 572 19.92 27.33 -7.18
C MET A 572 20.37 28.72 -7.68
N GLU A 573 21.65 28.93 -8.00
CA GLU A 573 22.16 30.21 -8.48
C GLU A 573 21.71 30.50 -9.93
N THR A 574 20.60 31.23 -10.05
CA THR A 574 20.00 31.63 -11.34
C THR A 574 20.55 32.95 -11.89
N VAL A 575 21.34 33.69 -11.11
CA VAL A 575 22.05 34.91 -11.49
C VAL A 575 23.42 34.91 -10.81
N PRO A 576 24.54 35.21 -11.52
CA PRO A 576 25.81 35.45 -10.85
C PRO A 576 25.67 36.73 -10.00
N LEU A 577 25.54 36.57 -8.68
CA LEU A 577 25.74 37.69 -7.77
C LEU A 577 27.21 38.12 -7.88
N ASP A 578 27.43 39.28 -8.49
CA ASP A 578 28.68 40.05 -8.40
C ASP A 578 28.85 40.62 -6.97
N SER A 579 28.86 39.71 -6.00
CA SER A 579 29.28 39.96 -4.63
C SER A 579 29.98 38.74 -4.08
N ARG A 580 31.29 38.64 -4.37
CA ARG A 580 32.26 37.93 -3.52
C ARG A 580 32.31 38.58 -2.13
N ARG A 581 31.27 38.35 -1.34
CA ARG A 581 31.20 38.48 0.11
C ARG A 581 30.09 37.57 0.57
N SER A 582 30.47 36.31 0.79
CA SER A 582 29.70 35.38 1.59
C SER A 582 29.15 36.08 2.83
N ILE A 583 27.89 35.82 3.17
CA ILE A 583 27.27 36.27 4.43
C ILE A 583 27.81 35.42 5.60
N THR A 584 29.11 35.12 5.57
CA THR A 584 29.95 34.82 6.73
C THR A 584 30.12 36.09 7.55
N TYR A 585 29.02 36.57 8.16
CA TYR A 585 29.02 37.64 9.15
C TYR A 585 29.63 37.15 10.47
N LEU A 586 30.92 36.76 10.41
CA LEU A 586 31.80 36.63 11.55
C LEU A 586 32.68 37.89 11.72
N GLU A 587 32.31 39.00 11.08
CA GLU A 587 32.78 40.34 11.47
C GLU A 587 32.24 40.69 12.87
N LYS A 588 32.98 40.22 13.89
CA LYS A 588 32.92 40.76 15.25
C LYS A 588 32.99 42.29 15.14
N ASN A 589 31.94 42.96 15.62
CA ASN A 589 31.71 44.42 15.56
C ASN A 589 30.99 45.00 14.32
N SER A 590 30.46 44.20 13.40
CA SER A 590 29.55 44.74 12.37
C SER A 590 28.41 45.54 13.01
N LEU A 591 27.97 46.63 12.36
CA LEU A 591 26.86 47.48 12.84
C LEU A 591 25.60 46.63 13.14
N VAL A 592 25.39 45.59 12.32
CA VAL A 592 24.33 44.59 12.43
C VAL A 592 24.38 43.86 13.77
N GLN A 593 25.54 43.31 14.13
CA GLN A 593 25.72 42.57 15.37
C GLN A 593 25.60 43.48 16.59
N ARG A 594 26.10 44.72 16.50
CA ARG A 594 25.95 45.74 17.55
C ARG A 594 24.49 46.15 17.76
N LEU A 595 23.71 46.30 16.68
CA LEU A 595 22.28 46.57 16.75
C LEU A 595 21.49 45.38 17.29
N ALA A 596 21.78 44.16 16.84
CA ALA A 596 21.13 42.94 17.33
C ALA A 596 21.41 42.68 18.82
N HIS A 597 22.66 42.85 19.26
CA HIS A 597 23.02 42.71 20.67
C HIS A 597 22.45 43.85 21.53
N GLY A 598 22.39 45.08 21.00
CA GLY A 598 21.71 46.20 21.63
C GLY A 598 20.20 45.97 21.79
N LEU A 599 19.52 45.48 20.75
CA LEU A 599 18.12 45.10 20.78
C LEU A 599 17.86 43.96 21.77
N HIS A 600 18.66 42.88 21.73
CA HIS A 600 18.54 41.78 22.68
C HIS A 600 18.71 42.26 24.12
N LYS A 601 19.72 43.11 24.39
CA LYS A 601 19.95 43.68 25.73
C LYS A 601 18.77 44.54 26.20
N ILE A 602 18.23 45.40 25.33
CA ILE A 602 17.04 46.20 25.65
C ILE A 602 15.83 45.30 25.93
N ASN A 603 15.64 44.23 25.15
CA ASN A 603 14.50 43.33 25.28
C ASN A 603 14.59 42.46 26.55
N THR A 604 15.77 41.95 26.92
CA THR A 604 15.97 41.27 28.20
C THR A 604 15.82 42.22 29.37
N GLN A 605 16.37 43.44 29.29
CA GLN A 605 16.19 44.46 30.34
C GLN A 605 14.73 44.89 30.50
N ALA A 606 13.95 44.95 29.43
CA ALA A 606 12.50 45.20 29.51
C ALA A 606 11.74 44.03 30.17
N LEU A 607 12.15 42.79 29.91
CA LEU A 607 11.60 41.59 30.56
C LEU A 607 11.95 41.57 32.07
N GLU A 608 13.23 41.77 32.41
CA GLU A 608 13.77 41.78 33.77
C GLU A 608 13.19 42.90 34.63
N ALA A 609 12.93 44.08 34.04
CA ALA A 609 12.35 45.23 34.72
C ALA A 609 10.82 45.15 34.89
N GLY A 610 10.16 44.06 34.47
CA GLY A 610 8.71 43.93 34.54
C GLY A 610 7.94 44.89 33.63
N LEU A 611 8.61 45.54 32.66
CA LEU A 611 8.01 46.52 31.74
C LEU A 611 7.07 45.88 30.69
N CYS A 612 6.70 44.61 30.89
CA CYS A 612 5.54 44.00 30.24
C CYS A 612 4.19 44.52 30.77
N ASP A 613 4.17 45.28 31.86
CA ASP A 613 2.98 46.03 32.27
C ASP A 613 2.63 47.13 31.24
N ARG A 614 1.80 46.77 30.25
CA ARG A 614 1.37 47.58 29.09
C ARG A 614 0.58 48.86 29.44
N LEU A 615 0.49 49.25 30.71
CA LEU A 615 -0.59 50.08 31.27
C LEU A 615 -0.26 51.50 31.81
N PRO A 616 1.00 51.93 32.09
CA PRO A 616 1.24 53.23 32.75
C PRO A 616 0.71 54.46 32.00
N ILE A 617 0.94 54.55 30.69
CA ILE A 617 0.65 55.76 29.92
C ILE A 617 -0.86 55.91 29.67
N MET A 618 -1.54 54.84 29.24
CA MET A 618 -3.01 54.82 29.11
C MET A 618 -3.71 55.10 30.45
N LYS A 619 -3.26 54.50 31.57
CA LYS A 619 -3.80 54.83 32.90
C LYS A 619 -3.56 56.29 33.28
N SER A 620 -2.42 56.87 32.89
CA SER A 620 -2.10 58.28 33.17
C SER A 620 -2.98 59.23 32.35
N ILE A 621 -3.21 58.93 31.07
CA ILE A 621 -4.13 59.68 30.19
C ILE A 621 -5.57 59.60 30.71
N ALA A 622 -6.07 58.40 31.03
CA ALA A 622 -7.40 58.23 31.59
C ALA A 622 -7.56 58.95 32.95
N SER A 623 -6.52 58.93 33.80
CA SER A 623 -6.51 59.67 35.06
C SER A 623 -6.53 61.18 34.85
N LEU A 624 -5.80 61.68 33.85
CA LEU A 624 -5.76 63.10 33.49
C LEU A 624 -7.10 63.56 32.88
N GLN A 625 -7.68 62.79 31.95
CA GLN A 625 -9.02 63.02 31.42
C GLN A 625 -10.07 63.08 32.53
N LYS A 626 -10.01 62.14 33.50
CA LYS A 626 -10.90 62.16 34.67
C LYS A 626 -10.72 63.43 35.51
N GLN A 627 -9.48 63.85 35.80
CA GLN A 627 -9.23 65.08 36.57
C GLN A 627 -9.70 66.34 35.83
N ILE A 628 -9.51 66.41 34.51
CA ILE A 628 -10.02 67.51 33.67
C ILE A 628 -11.55 67.54 33.73
N PHE A 629 -12.21 66.40 33.58
CA PHE A 629 -13.67 66.31 33.67
C PHE A 629 -14.20 66.75 35.06
N GLU A 630 -13.60 66.26 36.15
CA GLU A 630 -13.94 66.69 37.51
C GLU A 630 -13.71 68.19 37.73
N PHE A 631 -12.66 68.78 37.13
CA PHE A 631 -12.39 70.21 37.21
C PHE A 631 -13.43 71.03 36.44
N THR A 632 -13.75 70.63 35.21
CA THR A 632 -14.80 71.28 34.39
C THR A 632 -16.16 71.20 35.05
N GLN A 633 -16.50 70.07 35.70
CA GLN A 633 -17.73 69.93 36.47
C GLN A 633 -17.77 70.91 37.66
N ARG A 634 -16.68 71.00 38.46
CA ARG A 634 -16.58 71.96 39.57
C ARG A 634 -16.66 73.41 39.09
N LEU A 635 -16.01 73.75 37.97
CA LEU A 635 -16.05 75.07 37.37
C LEU A 635 -17.48 75.44 36.90
N HIS A 636 -18.19 74.49 36.31
CA HIS A 636 -19.59 74.66 35.92
C HIS A 636 -20.49 74.91 37.14
N THR A 637 -20.36 74.12 38.21
CA THR A 637 -21.09 74.34 39.47
C THR A 637 -20.82 75.73 40.04
N ALA A 638 -19.55 76.16 40.12
CA ALA A 638 -19.18 77.49 40.59
C ALA A 638 -19.74 78.63 39.71
N GLU A 639 -19.82 78.44 38.38
CA GLU A 639 -20.44 79.40 37.48
C GLU A 639 -21.97 79.48 37.65
N VAL A 640 -22.64 78.34 37.88
CA VAL A 640 -24.08 78.28 38.20
C VAL A 640 -24.36 78.98 39.53
N GLU A 641 -23.55 78.73 40.57
CA GLU A 641 -23.62 79.43 41.85
C GLU A 641 -23.38 80.93 41.69
N ARG A 642 -22.36 81.35 40.92
CA ARG A 642 -22.09 82.77 40.62
C ARG A 642 -23.29 83.44 39.92
N ARG A 643 -23.96 82.75 39.00
CA ARG A 643 -25.18 83.25 38.33
C ARG A 643 -26.35 83.36 39.32
N SER A 644 -26.56 82.35 40.17
CA SER A 644 -27.58 82.37 41.23
C SER A 644 -27.36 83.52 42.22
N LEU A 645 -26.12 83.72 42.69
CA LEU A 645 -25.75 84.81 43.58
C LEU A 645 -25.93 86.18 42.92
N ARG A 646 -25.64 86.33 41.62
CA ARG A 646 -25.93 87.55 40.87
C ARG A 646 -27.43 87.86 40.77
N LEU A 647 -28.26 86.83 40.57
CA LEU A 647 -29.73 86.99 40.59
C LEU A 647 -30.22 87.43 41.97
N LYS A 648 -29.81 86.74 43.04
CA LYS A 648 -30.12 87.12 44.42
C LYS A 648 -29.64 88.54 44.77
N LEU A 649 -28.46 88.95 44.29
CA LEU A 649 -27.94 90.30 44.52
C LEU A 649 -28.72 91.37 43.74
N ALA A 650 -29.21 91.06 42.53
CA ALA A 650 -30.11 91.94 41.78
C ALA A 650 -31.47 92.08 42.48
N GLU A 651 -32.03 90.99 42.98
CA GLU A 651 -33.26 90.94 43.79
C GLU A 651 -33.11 91.74 45.09
N PHE A 652 -32.01 91.55 45.84
CA PHE A 652 -31.70 92.36 47.03
C PHE A 652 -31.55 93.85 46.71
N LYS A 653 -30.94 94.22 45.57
CA LYS A 653 -30.88 95.62 45.12
C LYS A 653 -32.26 96.19 44.80
N TRP A 654 -33.12 95.40 44.18
CA TRP A 654 -34.49 95.80 43.88
C TRP A 654 -35.31 95.98 45.18
N ASN A 655 -35.30 94.98 46.07
CA ASN A 655 -35.92 95.03 47.41
C ASN A 655 -35.40 96.22 48.25
N PHE A 656 -34.09 96.50 48.22
CA PHE A 656 -33.51 97.66 48.90
C PHE A 656 -33.99 98.99 48.30
N SER A 657 -34.14 99.07 46.97
CA SER A 657 -34.71 100.25 46.31
C SER A 657 -36.19 100.45 46.65
N GLU A 658 -36.93 99.37 46.86
CA GLU A 658 -38.33 99.39 47.28
C GLU A 658 -38.46 99.77 48.76
N MET A 659 -37.72 99.13 49.67
CA MET A 659 -37.60 99.56 51.07
C MET A 659 -37.17 101.02 51.20
N LYS A 660 -36.30 101.53 50.31
CA LYS A 660 -35.92 102.94 50.31
C LYS A 660 -37.10 103.85 49.96
N LYS A 661 -37.90 103.51 48.93
CA LYS A 661 -39.16 104.22 48.63
C LYS A 661 -40.12 104.11 49.82
N GLU A 662 -40.21 102.95 50.47
CA GLU A 662 -41.06 102.75 51.64
C GLU A 662 -40.58 103.56 52.85
N ALA A 663 -39.27 103.70 53.06
CA ALA A 663 -38.68 104.56 54.08
C ALA A 663 -38.90 106.05 53.78
N GLU A 664 -38.85 106.46 52.51
CA GLU A 664 -39.19 107.81 52.06
C GLU A 664 -40.69 108.11 52.27
N LYS A 665 -41.59 107.14 51.98
CA LYS A 665 -43.02 107.21 52.37
C LYS A 665 -43.19 107.27 53.89
N VAL A 666 -42.49 106.45 54.67
CA VAL A 666 -42.57 106.45 56.13
C VAL A 666 -42.06 107.77 56.70
N GLN A 667 -41.04 108.40 56.12
CA GLN A 667 -40.63 109.76 56.51
C GLN A 667 -41.69 110.82 56.14
N SER A 668 -42.40 110.69 55.02
CA SER A 668 -43.51 111.59 54.69
C SER A 668 -44.71 111.39 55.65
N LEU A 669 -45.03 110.14 55.99
CA LEU A 669 -46.04 109.77 56.98
C LEU A 669 -45.63 110.17 58.40
N GLN A 670 -44.34 110.13 58.77
CA GLN A 670 -43.82 110.63 60.05
C GLN A 670 -43.98 112.15 60.15
N LYS A 671 -43.79 112.89 59.04
CA LYS A 671 -44.11 114.32 58.96
C LYS A 671 -45.62 114.57 59.11
N GLN A 672 -46.46 113.76 58.49
CA GLN A 672 -47.93 113.83 58.67
C GLN A 672 -48.38 113.42 60.09
N LEU A 673 -47.71 112.47 60.74
CA LEU A 673 -47.98 112.04 62.11
C LEU A 673 -47.60 113.11 63.14
N ASN A 674 -46.50 113.82 62.91
CA ASN A 674 -46.13 114.98 63.72
C ASN A 674 -47.10 116.17 63.51
N MET A 675 -47.74 116.30 62.34
CA MET A 675 -48.86 117.23 62.13
C MET A 675 -50.14 116.76 62.86
N PHE A 676 -50.38 115.44 62.97
CA PHE A 676 -51.57 114.86 63.59
C PHE A 676 -51.54 114.80 65.13
N LYS A 677 -50.38 115.01 65.78
CA LYS A 677 -50.24 114.98 67.25
C LYS A 677 -50.86 116.17 68.00
N GLN A 678 -51.56 117.08 67.32
CA GLN A 678 -52.19 118.27 67.93
C GLN A 678 -53.72 118.19 68.11
N SER A 679 -54.39 117.06 67.84
CA SER A 679 -55.83 116.88 68.09
C SER A 679 -56.16 115.59 68.86
N LYS A 680 -57.20 115.65 69.70
CA LYS A 680 -57.52 114.67 70.77
C LYS A 680 -58.44 113.51 70.31
N LEU A 681 -58.15 112.31 70.85
CA LEU A 681 -59.05 111.25 71.40
C LEU A 681 -60.45 110.99 70.83
N ILE A 682 -60.79 109.69 70.62
CA ILE A 682 -62.12 108.99 70.65
C ILE A 682 -61.94 107.60 69.97
N THR A 683 -62.51 106.43 70.35
CA THR A 683 -63.33 105.92 71.47
C THR A 683 -63.16 104.39 71.61
N HIS A 684 -63.71 103.81 72.68
CA HIS A 684 -63.57 102.40 73.09
C HIS A 684 -64.20 101.35 72.14
N GLU A 685 -65.24 101.70 71.36
CA GLU A 685 -66.01 100.77 70.51
C GLU A 685 -65.17 100.09 69.41
N LYS A 686 -64.07 100.71 68.96
CA LYS A 686 -63.15 100.10 67.98
C LYS A 686 -62.32 98.94 68.55
N PHE A 687 -62.31 98.75 69.87
CA PHE A 687 -61.58 97.67 70.52
C PHE A 687 -62.35 96.34 70.44
N GLU A 688 -63.67 96.34 70.65
CA GLU A 688 -64.48 95.11 70.58
C GLU A 688 -64.53 94.51 69.18
N SER A 689 -64.69 95.35 68.14
CA SER A 689 -64.64 94.90 66.74
C SER A 689 -63.30 94.25 66.36
N ALA A 690 -62.18 94.72 66.92
CA ALA A 690 -60.87 94.10 66.72
C ALA A 690 -60.74 92.75 67.44
N CYS A 691 -61.40 92.56 68.58
CA CYS A 691 -61.44 91.28 69.28
C CYS A 691 -62.26 90.22 68.53
N GLU A 692 -63.39 90.59 67.90
CA GLU A 692 -64.14 89.67 67.02
C GLU A 692 -63.36 89.30 65.76
N GLU A 693 -62.67 90.25 65.14
CA GLU A 693 -61.88 89.99 63.93
C GLU A 693 -60.66 89.08 64.22
N LEU A 694 -60.04 89.23 65.40
CA LEU A 694 -58.98 88.32 65.87
C LEU A 694 -59.50 86.88 66.10
N ASN A 695 -60.71 86.73 66.63
CA ASN A 695 -61.33 85.42 66.85
C ASN A 695 -61.65 84.71 65.51
N ASN A 696 -62.11 85.48 64.52
CA ASN A 696 -62.29 85.02 63.15
C ASN A 696 -60.96 84.66 62.45
N ALA A 697 -59.88 85.40 62.72
CA ALA A 697 -58.54 85.05 62.23
C ALA A 697 -58.03 83.74 62.84
N LEU A 698 -58.23 83.51 64.14
CA LEU A 698 -57.88 82.26 64.82
C LEU A 698 -58.61 81.03 64.21
N HIS A 699 -59.87 81.20 63.78
CA HIS A 699 -60.61 80.15 63.07
C HIS A 699 -60.02 79.83 61.69
N ARG A 700 -59.54 80.84 60.95
CA ARG A 700 -58.84 80.63 59.66
C ARG A 700 -57.48 79.94 59.86
N GLU A 701 -56.74 80.31 60.89
CA GLU A 701 -55.49 79.65 61.29
C GLU A 701 -55.73 78.17 61.58
N HIS A 702 -56.79 77.85 62.34
CA HIS A 702 -57.14 76.46 62.66
C HIS A 702 -57.54 75.64 61.41
N GLN A 703 -58.28 76.23 60.47
CA GLN A 703 -58.59 75.60 59.18
C GLN A 703 -57.33 75.38 58.32
N ALA A 704 -56.40 76.32 58.30
CA ALA A 704 -55.12 76.16 57.61
C ALA A 704 -54.26 75.05 58.23
N GLN A 705 -54.28 74.93 59.57
CA GLN A 705 -53.59 73.85 60.29
C GLN A 705 -54.17 72.47 59.98
N VAL A 706 -55.51 72.36 59.84
CA VAL A 706 -56.18 71.12 59.40
C VAL A 706 -55.77 70.76 57.96
N LEU A 707 -55.80 71.71 57.02
CA LEU A 707 -55.37 71.48 55.64
C LEU A 707 -53.88 71.08 55.52
N LEU A 708 -53.00 71.65 56.36
CA LEU A 708 -51.60 71.24 56.43
C LEU A 708 -51.43 69.81 56.96
N ASN A 709 -52.23 69.42 57.96
CA ASN A 709 -52.23 68.04 58.47
C ASN A 709 -52.77 67.06 57.41
N GLU A 710 -53.81 67.42 56.65
CA GLU A 710 -54.32 66.61 55.53
C GLU A 710 -53.26 66.46 54.42
N GLN A 711 -52.53 67.53 54.06
CA GLN A 711 -51.43 67.44 53.09
C GLN A 711 -50.26 66.60 53.61
N ALA A 712 -49.90 66.71 54.88
CA ALA A 712 -48.89 65.85 55.50
C ALA A 712 -49.32 64.37 55.50
N GLN A 713 -50.60 64.09 55.77
CA GLN A 713 -51.17 62.75 55.75
C GLN A 713 -51.21 62.16 54.33
N GLN A 714 -51.54 62.96 53.31
CA GLN A 714 -51.45 62.56 51.89
C GLN A 714 -50.01 62.27 51.44
N LEU A 715 -49.03 63.07 51.90
CA LEU A 715 -47.61 62.79 51.66
C LEU A 715 -47.14 61.51 52.34
N GLN A 716 -47.60 61.24 53.57
CA GLN A 716 -47.29 60.00 54.26
C GLN A 716 -47.95 58.78 53.59
N GLU A 717 -49.18 58.90 53.08
CA GLU A 717 -49.78 57.86 52.24
C GLU A 717 -49.01 57.62 50.93
N LEU A 718 -48.55 58.68 50.26
CA LEU A 718 -47.74 58.57 49.05
C LEU A 718 -46.39 57.90 49.34
N ASN A 719 -45.76 58.24 50.46
CA ASN A 719 -44.52 57.59 50.90
C ASN A 719 -44.74 56.09 51.18
N ASN A 720 -45.82 55.74 51.89
CA ASN A 720 -46.18 54.34 52.15
C ASN A 720 -46.49 53.58 50.84
N LYS A 721 -47.15 54.22 49.86
CA LYS A 721 -47.40 53.64 48.52
C LYS A 721 -46.09 53.45 47.73
N LEU A 722 -45.14 54.37 47.84
CA LEU A 722 -43.82 54.26 47.22
C LEU A 722 -42.99 53.13 47.84
N GLU A 723 -42.99 53.02 49.17
CA GLU A 723 -42.30 51.96 49.91
C GLU A 723 -42.91 50.59 49.58
N LEU A 724 -44.24 50.48 49.49
CA LEU A 724 -44.94 49.27 49.08
C LEU A 724 -44.63 48.87 47.62
N HIS A 725 -44.56 49.83 46.70
CA HIS A 725 -44.08 49.58 45.33
C HIS A 725 -42.60 49.16 45.29
N SER A 726 -41.74 49.74 46.13
CA SER A 726 -40.34 49.35 46.24
C SER A 726 -40.19 47.92 46.79
N SER A 727 -41.04 47.50 47.74
CA SER A 727 -41.07 46.11 48.20
C SER A 727 -41.61 45.16 47.13
N GLU A 728 -42.68 45.54 46.41
CA GLU A 728 -43.17 44.73 45.29
C GLU A 728 -42.14 44.58 44.17
N GLU A 729 -41.34 45.61 43.89
CA GLU A 729 -40.29 45.55 42.88
C GLU A 729 -39.10 44.71 43.35
N ALA A 730 -38.75 44.74 44.65
CA ALA A 730 -37.80 43.81 45.23
C ALA A 730 -38.28 42.35 45.14
N ASP A 731 -39.55 42.09 45.48
CA ASP A 731 -40.17 40.76 45.37
C ASP A 731 -40.24 40.27 43.91
N LYS A 732 -40.62 41.14 42.96
CA LYS A 732 -40.61 40.83 41.53
C LYS A 732 -39.20 40.49 41.04
N ASN A 733 -38.19 41.23 41.50
CA ASN A 733 -36.78 40.94 41.19
C ASN A 733 -36.29 39.64 41.83
N GLN A 734 -36.74 39.30 43.04
CA GLN A 734 -36.46 37.99 43.65
C GLN A 734 -37.13 36.85 42.87
N VAL A 735 -38.40 37.00 42.47
CA VAL A 735 -39.11 36.01 41.64
C VAL A 735 -38.47 35.87 40.25
N LEU A 736 -37.97 36.95 39.66
CA LEU A 736 -37.18 36.91 38.43
C LEU A 736 -35.85 36.17 38.62
N SER A 737 -35.14 36.42 39.73
CA SER A 737 -33.93 35.68 40.12
C SER A 737 -34.22 34.17 40.29
N GLU A 738 -35.28 33.81 41.01
CA GLU A 738 -35.68 32.42 41.23
C GLU A 738 -36.15 31.72 39.94
N THR A 739 -36.87 32.42 39.06
CA THR A 739 -37.29 31.85 37.76
C THR A 739 -36.13 31.71 36.78
N VAL A 740 -35.17 32.65 36.75
CA VAL A 740 -33.91 32.49 36.02
C VAL A 740 -33.10 31.31 36.56
N LYS A 741 -33.05 31.14 37.88
CA LYS A 741 -32.41 29.98 38.52
C LYS A 741 -33.09 28.67 38.12
N ARG A 742 -34.41 28.56 38.24
CA ARG A 742 -35.20 27.39 37.80
C ARG A 742 -35.06 27.12 36.30
N LEU A 743 -34.96 28.16 35.46
CA LEU A 743 -34.69 28.04 34.02
C LEU A 743 -33.28 27.47 33.77
N SER A 744 -32.28 27.90 34.55
CA SER A 744 -30.91 27.36 34.47
C SER A 744 -30.86 25.89 34.91
N GLU A 745 -31.60 25.52 35.96
CA GLU A 745 -31.75 24.14 36.44
C GLU A 745 -32.46 23.28 35.39
N ALA A 746 -33.58 23.76 34.82
CA ALA A 746 -34.29 23.08 33.74
C ALA A 746 -33.44 22.93 32.47
N LYS A 747 -32.61 23.92 32.12
CA LYS A 747 -31.66 23.84 31.00
C LYS A 747 -30.56 22.80 31.24
N MET A 748 -30.07 22.70 32.48
CA MET A 748 -29.11 21.66 32.88
C MET A 748 -29.76 20.27 32.89
N GLU A 749 -31.00 20.16 33.35
CA GLU A 749 -31.75 18.91 33.34
C GLU A 749 -32.09 18.46 31.92
N LEU A 750 -32.46 19.39 31.03
CA LEU A 750 -32.67 19.09 29.61
C LEU A 750 -31.39 18.59 28.92
N ARG A 751 -30.21 19.11 29.31
CA ARG A 751 -28.91 18.55 28.88
C ARG A 751 -28.66 17.15 29.41
N ARG A 752 -29.02 16.85 30.66
CA ARG A 752 -28.94 15.47 31.21
C ARG A 752 -29.90 14.53 30.45
N LYS A 753 -31.14 14.96 30.23
CA LYS A 753 -32.15 14.19 29.49
C LYS A 753 -31.72 13.96 28.03
N ASP A 754 -31.12 14.94 27.35
CA ASP A 754 -30.56 14.77 26.01
C ASP A 754 -29.39 13.76 25.99
N GLN A 755 -28.50 13.78 26.98
CA GLN A 755 -27.46 12.76 27.13
C GLN A 755 -28.06 11.35 27.38
N SER A 756 -29.08 11.25 28.24
CA SER A 756 -29.82 10.00 28.45
C SER A 756 -30.58 9.54 27.19
N LEU A 757 -31.13 10.46 26.39
CA LEU A 757 -31.80 10.16 25.12
C LEU A 757 -30.81 9.63 24.08
N ARG A 758 -29.61 10.20 24.00
CA ARG A 758 -28.52 9.68 23.14
C ARG A 758 -28.07 8.28 23.58
N GLN A 759 -28.03 8.00 24.89
CA GLN A 759 -27.77 6.64 25.40
C GLN A 759 -28.93 5.69 25.11
N LEU A 760 -30.18 6.12 25.28
CA LEU A 760 -31.36 5.31 25.00
C LEU A 760 -31.49 5.00 23.49
N ASN A 761 -31.20 5.97 22.61
CA ASN A 761 -31.14 5.74 21.17
C ASN A 761 -30.07 4.72 20.80
N ARG A 762 -28.89 4.72 21.45
CA ARG A 762 -27.87 3.67 21.23
C ARG A 762 -28.38 2.28 21.64
N LEU A 763 -29.09 2.18 22.76
CA LEU A 763 -29.72 0.92 23.20
C LEU A 763 -30.88 0.50 22.29
N LEU A 764 -31.63 1.45 21.74
CA LEU A 764 -32.75 1.20 20.83
C LEU A 764 -32.23 0.75 19.46
N THR A 765 -31.19 1.37 18.91
CA THR A 765 -30.52 0.90 17.68
C THR A 765 -29.90 -0.48 17.87
N GLN A 766 -29.34 -0.78 19.05
CA GLN A 766 -28.85 -2.12 19.38
C GLN A 766 -30.00 -3.14 19.40
N LEU A 767 -31.11 -2.83 20.08
CA LEU A 767 -32.31 -3.68 20.11
C LEU A 767 -32.96 -3.85 18.72
N GLU A 768 -32.87 -2.86 17.83
CA GLU A 768 -33.34 -2.98 16.45
C GLU A 768 -32.42 -3.84 15.57
N GLN A 769 -31.11 -3.85 15.83
CA GLN A 769 -30.18 -4.80 15.21
C GLN A 769 -30.42 -6.22 15.74
N ASP A 770 -30.58 -6.39 17.05
CA ASP A 770 -30.85 -7.69 17.66
C ASP A 770 -32.24 -8.25 17.26
N LYS A 771 -33.25 -7.38 17.10
CA LYS A 771 -34.57 -7.73 16.53
C LYS A 771 -34.48 -8.13 15.06
N ARG A 772 -33.59 -7.53 14.26
CA ARG A 772 -33.33 -7.95 12.87
C ARG A 772 -32.69 -9.33 12.83
N ARG A 773 -31.62 -9.55 13.61
CA ARG A 773 -30.98 -10.87 13.77
C ARG A 773 -31.94 -11.95 14.26
N LEU A 774 -32.84 -11.62 15.20
CA LEU A 774 -33.85 -12.55 15.68
C LEU A 774 -34.91 -12.85 14.62
N LYS A 775 -35.30 -11.88 13.79
CA LYS A 775 -36.19 -12.11 12.64
C LYS A 775 -35.53 -12.99 11.57
N GLU A 776 -34.25 -12.77 11.27
CA GLU A 776 -33.46 -13.61 10.37
C GLU A 776 -33.38 -15.04 10.93
N SER A 777 -32.99 -15.20 12.21
CA SER A 777 -32.97 -16.51 12.87
C SER A 777 -34.34 -17.20 12.94
N ILE A 778 -35.45 -16.46 13.06
CA ILE A 778 -36.81 -17.02 12.97
C ILE A 778 -37.11 -17.42 11.52
N HIS A 779 -36.75 -16.62 10.52
CA HIS A 779 -36.97 -16.95 9.11
C HIS A 779 -36.14 -18.16 8.66
N ASP A 780 -34.92 -18.31 9.17
CA ASP A 780 -34.06 -19.47 8.97
C ASP A 780 -34.65 -20.72 9.67
N ALA A 781 -35.20 -20.56 10.89
CA ALA A 781 -35.88 -21.64 11.60
C ALA A 781 -37.21 -22.04 10.94
N GLU A 782 -38.00 -21.08 10.42
CA GLU A 782 -39.21 -21.33 9.62
C GLU A 782 -38.85 -22.02 8.30
N SER A 783 -37.77 -21.60 7.64
CA SER A 783 -37.27 -22.25 6.42
C SER A 783 -36.79 -23.68 6.70
N ALA A 784 -36.09 -23.90 7.82
CA ALA A 784 -35.70 -25.24 8.27
C ALA A 784 -36.91 -26.12 8.62
N LEU A 785 -37.95 -25.56 9.25
CA LEU A 785 -39.21 -26.28 9.53
C LEU A 785 -40.00 -26.59 8.26
N CYS A 786 -40.05 -25.68 7.28
CA CYS A 786 -40.64 -25.93 5.95
C CYS A 786 -39.85 -26.98 5.14
N MET A 787 -38.54 -27.10 5.36
CA MET A 787 -37.70 -28.16 4.78
C MET A 787 -37.88 -29.50 5.51
N ALA A 788 -38.17 -29.50 6.82
CA ALA A 788 -38.44 -30.70 7.61
C ALA A 788 -39.90 -31.21 7.53
N ALA A 789 -40.80 -30.44 6.92
CA ALA A 789 -42.20 -30.79 6.68
C ALA A 789 -42.47 -31.29 5.24
N LYS A 790 -41.42 -31.70 4.52
CA LYS A 790 -41.45 -32.40 3.23
C LYS A 790 -40.76 -33.75 3.35
#